data_AF-A0A838R9K4-F1
#
_entry.id   AF-A0A838R9K4-F1
#
_cell.length_a   1.000
_cell.length_b   1.000
_cell.length_c   1.000
_cell.angle_alpha   90.00
_cell.angle_beta   90.00
_cell.angle_gamma   90.00
#
_symmetry.space_group_name_H-M   'P 1'
#
loop_
_entity.id
_entity.type
_entity.pdbx_description
1 polymer ?
#
loop_
_entity_poly.entity_id
_entity_poly.type
_entity_poly.pdbx_seq_one_letter_code
_entity_poly.pdbx_strand_id
1 'polypeptide(L)'
;MPTKPLTLSLLLSLTVLLFLSVLSMSVFAANPAELDSTFGTGGIVTTDVLSKPNYANRAMVQADGKIVVAGPLVLSSTNADTHLVRYHPDGSIDTSFGINQNGIVISATSSGLEEVSAILTQSEGKLVVAGHAVVGGDYDITLLQYNPDGTADDFFGPAKTGRVVTSLSTRDEKIRTMTLQPDDKLLLIGSTASSGDLDILMVRYNWDGSLDTDFGSGGVVVTTLNSSRDDEAYAVHIQPDGKLLVMAGLVDAATGRTRFVLLRYFANGARDLAYGQDGAIFGPLLDTGDVVGDAIFQPDGRLLLVGTWKSGTEHGLFMRRYYPDTTYDPDFGNGGVVTTTGFSLVRQAALQSDNRIVVTGEADSLTTARFYENGTPDDTFGVQGFITTSVGTDGGRGHDILVQPDGKILTVGRASNGSNTDIAMVRYLGGESDIPPTPTVTRTPLPEGSPSPTPLIIGENANCKEGTVRICASVVPATVYQDDAVVVYGRIFDSGTPVPNVPMDVRYYSTEPVCGSTTDAEGLASCFLNVGSTLGQRTAVVSFVYKEVTHTITVTFMVVEAPTPTPTPTNTPTRTPTNTPTRTPTRTPTRTPTQTATRTQTATRTPTVTRTATRTATATFEARPTTLYLPVMRRPLPPTPTRTPTATVTATAIPTATMIPTPLPFQYSRDETPNKPIKDGPAGVITSTIVITDQVTIRELRLFPNIEHADVGDLQIDLIHPDGTRIRIHKPGDSAGDTSLRRWFDITGPALALVKGKSATGTWTLEIKDTIEGRTGFLNSWSLEIYP
;
A
#
# COMPACT_ATOMS: atom_id res chain seq x y z
N MET A 1 55.84 45.25 42.34
CA MET A 1 56.15 45.29 40.89
C MET A 1 55.11 44.43 40.18
N PRO A 2 54.61 44.83 38.99
CA PRO A 2 53.46 44.19 38.37
C PRO A 2 53.82 42.88 37.64
N THR A 3 52.83 41.99 37.58
CA THR A 3 52.85 40.76 36.79
C THR A 3 52.76 41.06 35.29
N LYS A 4 53.57 40.38 34.47
CA LYS A 4 53.40 40.40 33.00
C LYS A 4 52.24 39.48 32.62
N PRO A 5 51.27 39.91 31.80
CA PRO A 5 50.26 39.01 31.26
C PRO A 5 50.90 38.10 30.19
N LEU A 6 50.54 36.80 30.19
CA LEU A 6 50.79 35.97 29.01
C LEU A 6 49.97 36.52 27.84
N THR A 7 50.61 36.62 26.68
CA THR A 7 50.06 37.33 25.53
C THR A 7 48.94 36.56 24.85
N LEU A 8 47.91 37.32 24.46
CA LEU A 8 46.68 36.91 23.77
C LEU A 8 46.87 36.02 22.52
N SER A 9 48.09 35.99 21.98
CA SER A 9 48.51 35.22 20.81
C SER A 9 48.33 33.70 20.94
N LEU A 10 48.48 33.13 22.14
CA LEU A 10 48.44 31.67 22.30
C LEU A 10 47.01 31.12 22.36
N LEU A 11 46.06 31.88 22.94
CA LEU A 11 44.64 31.50 22.91
C LEU A 11 44.07 31.61 21.49
N LEU A 12 44.42 32.67 20.74
CA LEU A 12 43.93 32.86 19.37
C LEU A 12 44.33 31.71 18.44
N SER A 13 45.56 31.20 18.57
CA SER A 13 46.05 30.09 17.74
C SER A 13 45.31 28.77 18.01
N LEU A 14 44.86 28.53 19.24
CA LEU A 14 44.16 27.29 19.60
C LEU A 14 42.69 27.35 19.18
N THR A 15 42.04 28.51 19.31
CA THR A 15 40.67 28.71 18.80
C THR A 15 40.57 28.65 17.29
N VAL A 16 41.58 29.11 16.55
CA VAL A 16 41.58 29.02 15.07
C VAL A 16 41.76 27.59 14.59
N LEU A 17 42.61 26.77 15.24
CA LEU A 17 42.69 25.34 14.91
C LEU A 17 41.39 24.58 15.23
N LEU A 18 40.74 24.88 16.36
CA LEU A 18 39.46 24.24 16.71
C LEU A 18 38.30 24.66 15.79
N PHE A 19 38.32 25.89 15.26
CA PHE A 19 37.31 26.34 14.28
C PHE A 19 37.54 25.75 12.89
N LEU A 20 38.78 25.48 12.47
CA LEU A 20 39.05 24.83 11.17
C LEU A 20 38.73 23.33 11.17
N SER A 21 38.73 22.64 12.33
CA SER A 21 38.38 21.21 12.39
C SER A 21 36.88 20.90 12.42
N VAL A 22 36.02 21.91 12.60
CA VAL A 22 34.55 21.74 12.66
C VAL A 22 33.87 22.15 11.34
N LEU A 23 34.64 22.65 10.36
CA LEU A 23 34.12 23.14 9.07
C LEU A 23 34.40 22.20 7.87
N SER A 24 34.54 20.90 8.12
CA SER A 24 34.76 19.89 7.07
C SER A 24 33.97 18.58 7.24
N MET A 25 32.85 18.61 7.98
CA MET A 25 31.78 17.62 7.79
C MET A 25 30.83 18.14 6.71
N SER A 26 31.25 17.98 5.46
CA SER A 26 30.32 17.98 4.34
C SER A 26 29.39 16.78 4.54
N VAL A 27 28.14 17.04 4.94
CA VAL A 27 27.08 16.05 4.75
C VAL A 27 26.89 15.96 3.23
N PHE A 28 27.52 14.96 2.63
CA PHE A 28 27.20 14.58 1.26
C PHE A 28 25.76 14.09 1.28
N ALA A 29 24.91 14.68 0.43
CA ALA A 29 23.58 14.11 0.19
C ALA A 29 23.77 12.66 -0.26
N ALA A 30 23.04 11.74 0.38
CA ALA A 30 23.09 10.32 0.07
C ALA A 30 22.79 10.09 -1.42
N ASN A 31 23.76 9.58 -2.19
CA ASN A 31 23.54 9.37 -3.61
C ASN A 31 22.54 8.23 -3.80
N PRO A 32 21.48 8.39 -4.61
CA PRO A 32 20.59 7.28 -4.90
C PRO A 32 21.36 6.11 -5.55
N ALA A 33 20.97 4.89 -5.20
CA ALA A 33 21.70 3.64 -5.49
C ALA A 33 23.01 3.41 -4.75
N GLU A 34 23.52 4.33 -3.93
CA GLU A 34 24.63 4.01 -3.03
C GLU A 34 24.20 2.93 -2.02
N LEU A 35 25.08 1.96 -1.74
CA LEU A 35 24.81 0.90 -0.77
C LEU A 35 24.68 1.50 0.63
N ASP A 36 23.62 1.14 1.36
CA ASP A 36 23.43 1.66 2.71
C ASP A 36 24.43 1.04 3.68
N SER A 37 25.49 1.79 4.01
CA SER A 37 26.53 1.35 4.93
C SER A 37 26.04 0.99 6.34
N THR A 38 24.81 1.38 6.72
CA THR A 38 24.17 1.00 8.00
C THR A 38 23.42 -0.33 7.95
N PHE A 39 23.44 -1.03 6.81
CA PHE A 39 22.82 -2.34 6.62
C PHE A 39 23.86 -3.45 6.46
N GLY A 40 23.82 -4.45 7.34
CA GLY A 40 24.70 -5.62 7.29
C GLY A 40 26.18 -5.23 7.22
N THR A 41 26.90 -5.83 6.26
CA THR A 41 28.28 -5.44 5.94
C THR A 41 28.28 -4.58 4.67
N GLY A 42 28.20 -3.26 4.84
CA GLY A 42 28.34 -2.30 3.73
C GLY A 42 27.18 -2.33 2.73
N GLY A 43 25.94 -2.46 3.20
CA GLY A 43 24.73 -2.55 2.38
C GLY A 43 24.29 -3.97 2.04
N ILE A 44 25.03 -4.99 2.47
CA ILE A 44 24.81 -6.40 2.08
C ILE A 44 24.68 -7.30 3.30
N VAL A 45 23.68 -8.19 3.27
CA VAL A 45 23.53 -9.32 4.18
C VAL A 45 23.52 -10.62 3.37
N THR A 46 24.27 -11.62 3.84
CA THR A 46 24.18 -13.01 3.36
C THR A 46 23.96 -13.93 4.55
N THR A 47 23.05 -14.89 4.45
CA THR A 47 22.69 -15.77 5.57
C THR A 47 22.66 -17.23 5.13
N ASP A 48 23.57 -18.04 5.66
CA ASP A 48 23.53 -19.50 5.54
C ASP A 48 22.51 -20.09 6.52
N VAL A 49 21.59 -20.90 6.00
CA VAL A 49 20.61 -21.66 6.79
C VAL A 49 21.01 -23.14 6.78
N LEU A 50 21.56 -23.60 7.91
CA LEU A 50 21.98 -24.98 8.16
C LEU A 50 23.02 -25.57 7.18
N SER A 51 23.76 -24.74 6.44
CA SER A 51 24.70 -25.17 5.38
C SER A 51 24.00 -25.97 4.27
N LYS A 52 22.74 -25.59 3.99
CA LYS A 52 21.88 -26.15 2.95
C LYS A 52 21.51 -25.07 1.93
N PRO A 53 21.31 -25.42 0.64
CA PRO A 53 20.86 -24.44 -0.34
C PRO A 53 19.55 -23.78 0.14
N ASN A 54 19.60 -22.46 0.32
CA ASN A 54 18.53 -21.62 0.83
C ASN A 54 18.52 -20.30 0.05
N TYR A 55 17.37 -19.67 -0.07
CA TYR A 55 17.23 -18.36 -0.71
C TYR A 55 15.91 -17.68 -0.38
N ALA A 56 15.87 -16.35 -0.39
CA ALA A 56 14.64 -15.61 -0.23
C ALA A 56 13.85 -15.58 -1.57
N ASN A 57 12.59 -15.97 -1.56
CA ASN A 57 11.67 -15.73 -2.69
C ASN A 57 10.86 -14.46 -2.49
N ARG A 58 10.53 -14.16 -1.23
CA ARG A 58 9.77 -12.98 -0.81
C ARG A 58 10.33 -12.43 0.49
N ALA A 59 10.13 -11.15 0.71
CA ALA A 59 10.31 -10.49 1.98
C ALA A 59 9.09 -9.63 2.33
N MET A 60 9.04 -9.18 3.57
CA MET A 60 8.20 -8.07 3.98
C MET A 60 8.87 -7.24 5.08
N VAL A 61 8.50 -5.96 5.18
CA VAL A 61 8.90 -5.07 6.28
C VAL A 61 7.73 -5.01 7.28
N GLN A 62 7.99 -5.34 8.53
CA GLN A 62 7.03 -5.21 9.63
C GLN A 62 6.91 -3.74 10.07
N ALA A 63 5.83 -3.41 10.79
CA ALA A 63 5.54 -2.05 11.25
C ALA A 63 6.65 -1.43 12.16
N ASP A 64 7.44 -2.26 12.83
CA ASP A 64 8.58 -1.85 13.66
C ASP A 64 9.90 -1.74 12.87
N GLY A 65 9.85 -1.86 11.55
CA GLY A 65 10.99 -1.81 10.65
C GLY A 65 11.78 -3.12 10.54
N LYS A 66 11.43 -4.17 11.30
CA LYS A 66 12.05 -5.50 11.11
C LYS A 66 11.72 -6.05 9.74
N ILE A 67 12.64 -6.84 9.18
CA ILE A 67 12.49 -7.46 7.86
C ILE A 67 12.33 -8.96 8.07
N VAL A 68 11.30 -9.57 7.48
CA VAL A 68 11.15 -11.02 7.43
C VAL A 68 11.33 -11.48 5.99
N VAL A 69 12.20 -12.45 5.75
CA VAL A 69 12.36 -13.11 4.45
C VAL A 69 11.87 -14.55 4.54
N ALA A 70 11.35 -15.09 3.44
CA ALA A 70 10.86 -16.46 3.36
C ALA A 70 11.22 -17.13 2.02
N GLY A 71 11.45 -18.44 2.06
CA GLY A 71 11.75 -19.24 0.88
C GLY A 71 12.02 -20.71 1.20
N PRO A 72 12.40 -21.51 0.19
CA PRO A 72 12.70 -22.93 0.35
C PRO A 72 14.09 -23.16 0.99
N LEU A 73 14.19 -24.23 1.77
CA LEU A 73 15.40 -24.79 2.36
C LEU A 73 15.59 -26.20 1.79
N VAL A 74 16.47 -26.35 0.80
CA VAL A 74 16.63 -27.59 0.04
C VAL A 74 17.41 -28.63 0.84
N LEU A 75 16.70 -29.57 1.47
CA LEU A 75 17.32 -30.63 2.28
C LEU A 75 17.81 -31.80 1.42
N SER A 76 17.06 -32.13 0.36
CA SER A 76 17.40 -33.12 -0.68
C SER A 76 16.79 -32.72 -2.03
N SER A 77 17.06 -33.50 -3.08
CA SER A 77 16.49 -33.27 -4.42
C SER A 77 14.98 -33.52 -4.55
N THR A 78 14.30 -33.94 -3.47
CA THR A 78 12.86 -34.21 -3.44
C THR A 78 12.21 -33.74 -2.12
N ASN A 79 12.91 -32.89 -1.37
CA ASN A 79 12.42 -32.38 -0.09
C ASN A 79 13.04 -31.01 0.20
N ALA A 80 12.21 -29.98 0.14
CA ALA A 80 12.47 -28.67 0.70
C ALA A 80 11.57 -28.47 1.94
N ASP A 81 12.13 -27.88 2.99
CA ASP A 81 11.36 -27.26 4.07
C ASP A 81 11.14 -25.77 3.74
N THR A 82 10.17 -25.11 4.35
CA THR A 82 10.06 -23.64 4.29
C THR A 82 10.90 -23.02 5.42
N HIS A 83 11.75 -22.04 5.12
CA HIS A 83 12.41 -21.22 6.13
C HIS A 83 11.83 -19.81 6.19
N LEU A 84 11.84 -19.20 7.38
CA LEU A 84 11.72 -17.76 7.58
C LEU A 84 12.94 -17.27 8.36
N VAL A 85 13.49 -16.12 7.99
CA VAL A 85 14.52 -15.43 8.80
C VAL A 85 14.05 -14.01 9.08
N ARG A 86 14.14 -13.58 10.35
CA ARG A 86 13.86 -12.19 10.73
C ARG A 86 15.14 -11.42 11.05
N TYR A 87 15.19 -10.19 10.57
CA TYR A 87 16.27 -9.24 10.75
C TYR A 87 15.77 -7.95 11.40
N HIS A 88 16.63 -7.29 12.15
CA HIS A 88 16.47 -5.91 12.58
C HIS A 88 16.61 -4.93 11.39
N PRO A 89 16.21 -3.65 11.56
CA PRO A 89 16.35 -2.63 10.51
C PRO A 89 17.79 -2.38 10.03
N ASP A 90 18.81 -2.83 10.76
CA ASP A 90 20.24 -2.75 10.39
C ASP A 90 20.74 -4.03 9.68
N GLY A 91 19.88 -5.01 9.42
CA GLY A 91 20.25 -6.26 8.76
C GLY A 91 20.91 -7.29 9.67
N SER A 92 21.06 -7.01 10.98
CA SER A 92 21.43 -8.05 11.95
C SER A 92 20.26 -9.00 12.20
N ILE A 93 20.53 -10.27 12.49
CA ILE A 93 19.48 -11.28 12.74
C ILE A 93 18.78 -10.99 14.07
N ASP A 94 17.45 -10.95 14.07
CA ASP A 94 16.65 -10.81 15.30
C ASP A 94 16.51 -12.14 16.02
N THR A 95 17.42 -12.37 16.98
CA THR A 95 17.43 -13.60 17.78
C THR A 95 16.23 -13.76 18.71
N SER A 96 15.31 -12.78 18.81
CA SER A 96 14.03 -13.00 19.52
C SER A 96 13.01 -13.82 18.73
N PHE A 97 13.26 -14.07 17.43
CA PHE A 97 12.36 -14.78 16.54
C PHE A 97 12.68 -16.29 16.46
N GLY A 98 11.61 -17.09 16.37
CA GLY A 98 11.63 -18.55 16.33
C GLY A 98 11.82 -19.21 17.69
N ILE A 99 11.31 -20.45 17.81
CA ILE A 99 11.36 -21.24 19.06
C ILE A 99 12.78 -21.45 19.63
N ASN A 100 13.79 -21.45 18.74
CA ASN A 100 15.19 -21.62 19.10
C ASN A 100 15.91 -20.30 19.47
N GLN A 101 15.21 -19.15 19.40
CA GLN A 101 15.77 -17.82 19.67
C GLN A 101 17.08 -17.55 18.92
N ASN A 102 17.08 -17.88 17.63
CA ASN A 102 18.19 -17.72 16.70
C ASN A 102 17.82 -16.92 15.44
N GLY A 103 16.60 -16.37 15.39
CA GLY A 103 16.08 -15.59 14.27
C GLY A 103 15.63 -16.40 13.06
N ILE A 104 15.73 -17.74 13.12
CA ILE A 104 15.45 -18.65 12.00
C ILE A 104 14.36 -19.63 12.40
N VAL A 105 13.27 -19.63 11.62
CA VAL A 105 12.20 -20.62 11.69
C VAL A 105 12.36 -21.58 10.52
N ILE A 106 12.23 -22.89 10.79
CA ILE A 106 12.18 -23.93 9.76
C ILE A 106 10.90 -24.72 9.99
N SER A 107 9.96 -24.62 9.05
CA SER A 107 8.76 -25.44 9.04
C SER A 107 9.09 -26.80 8.47
N ALA A 108 9.56 -27.68 9.37
CA ALA A 108 9.84 -29.09 9.12
C ALA A 108 8.57 -29.81 8.66
N THR A 109 8.36 -29.82 7.35
CA THR A 109 7.20 -30.38 6.69
C THR A 109 7.74 -31.30 5.61
N SER A 110 7.29 -32.56 5.57
CA SER A 110 7.76 -33.54 4.57
C SER A 110 7.44 -33.19 3.10
N SER A 111 6.92 -31.99 2.90
CA SER A 111 6.51 -31.32 1.67
C SER A 111 6.38 -29.82 1.99
N GLY A 112 7.50 -29.12 2.14
CA GLY A 112 7.52 -27.66 2.29
C GLY A 112 7.16 -26.93 1.01
N LEU A 113 7.12 -25.60 1.09
CA LEU A 113 6.85 -24.75 -0.08
C LEU A 113 8.04 -24.84 -1.05
N GLU A 114 7.78 -25.32 -2.26
CA GLU A 114 8.75 -25.31 -3.35
C GLU A 114 8.95 -23.88 -3.86
N GLU A 115 7.84 -23.12 -3.95
CA GLU A 115 7.86 -21.68 -4.11
C GLU A 115 7.05 -20.99 -3.00
N VAL A 116 7.68 -20.05 -2.29
CA VAL A 116 6.97 -19.04 -1.52
C VAL A 116 6.54 -17.91 -2.45
N SER A 117 5.24 -17.75 -2.64
CA SER A 117 4.64 -16.79 -3.57
C SER A 117 4.30 -15.45 -2.92
N ALA A 118 4.06 -15.44 -1.61
CA ALA A 118 3.79 -14.23 -0.82
C ALA A 118 4.08 -14.44 0.68
N ILE A 119 4.41 -13.35 1.37
CA ILE A 119 4.39 -13.25 2.84
C ILE A 119 3.68 -11.95 3.23
N LEU A 120 2.75 -12.01 4.18
CA LEU A 120 1.98 -10.86 4.67
C LEU A 120 1.86 -10.91 6.20
N THR A 121 1.52 -9.76 6.80
CA THR A 121 1.04 -9.66 8.19
C THR A 121 -0.48 -9.51 8.21
N GLN A 122 -1.15 -10.35 9.00
CA GLN A 122 -2.56 -10.23 9.37
C GLN A 122 -2.73 -9.42 10.67
N SER A 123 -3.98 -9.24 11.11
CA SER A 123 -4.28 -8.76 12.47
C SER A 123 -3.48 -9.48 13.57
N GLU A 124 -3.29 -8.77 14.69
CA GLU A 124 -2.47 -9.18 15.83
C GLU A 124 -0.96 -9.34 15.53
N GLY A 125 -0.51 -9.02 14.30
CA GLY A 125 0.90 -9.13 13.90
C GLY A 125 1.31 -10.54 13.46
N LYS A 126 0.33 -11.44 13.25
CA LYS A 126 0.58 -12.80 12.75
C LYS A 126 1.11 -12.75 11.33
N LEU A 127 2.05 -13.64 11.01
CA LEU A 127 2.67 -13.75 9.69
C LEU A 127 2.01 -14.90 8.94
N VAL A 128 1.61 -14.68 7.68
CA VAL A 128 1.18 -15.75 6.78
C VAL A 128 2.12 -15.81 5.59
N VAL A 129 2.63 -17.02 5.33
CA VAL A 129 3.41 -17.37 4.15
C VAL A 129 2.55 -18.28 3.28
N ALA A 130 2.45 -17.97 1.99
CA ALA A 130 1.64 -18.72 1.04
C ALA A 130 2.39 -19.03 -0.25
N GLY A 131 2.06 -20.14 -0.87
CA GLY A 131 2.61 -20.58 -2.14
C GLY A 131 2.10 -21.97 -2.52
N HIS A 132 2.95 -22.78 -3.13
CA HIS A 132 2.63 -24.16 -3.48
C HIS A 132 3.72 -25.15 -3.04
N ALA A 133 3.31 -26.37 -2.69
CA ALA A 133 4.15 -27.44 -2.17
C ALA A 133 3.88 -28.75 -2.93
N VAL A 134 4.90 -29.59 -3.12
CA VAL A 134 4.68 -30.92 -3.73
C VAL A 134 4.09 -31.86 -2.69
N VAL A 135 2.79 -32.15 -2.78
CA VAL A 135 2.06 -33.03 -1.86
C VAL A 135 1.33 -34.07 -2.70
N GLY A 136 1.42 -35.37 -2.36
CA GLY A 136 0.78 -36.43 -3.15
C GLY A 136 1.45 -36.77 -4.49
N GLY A 137 2.09 -35.79 -5.15
CA GLY A 137 2.80 -35.93 -6.43
C GLY A 137 2.63 -34.73 -7.36
N ASP A 138 1.71 -33.84 -7.00
CA ASP A 138 1.28 -32.61 -7.66
C ASP A 138 1.57 -31.39 -6.77
N TYR A 139 1.48 -30.18 -7.36
CA TYR A 139 1.59 -28.94 -6.58
C TYR A 139 0.25 -28.58 -5.92
N ASP A 140 0.21 -28.61 -4.58
CA ASP A 140 -0.95 -28.18 -3.79
C ASP A 140 -0.75 -26.77 -3.21
N ILE A 141 -1.84 -26.00 -3.11
CA ILE A 141 -1.86 -24.70 -2.42
C ILE A 141 -1.49 -24.92 -0.95
N THR A 142 -0.46 -24.25 -0.45
CA THR A 142 -0.04 -24.38 0.95
C THR A 142 0.09 -23.00 1.61
N LEU A 143 -0.47 -22.88 2.82
CA LEU A 143 -0.34 -21.71 3.68
C LEU A 143 0.27 -22.14 5.02
N LEU A 144 1.14 -21.29 5.57
CA LEU A 144 1.77 -21.43 6.88
C LEU A 144 1.55 -20.13 7.66
N GLN A 145 0.97 -20.22 8.86
CA GLN A 145 0.77 -19.07 9.76
C GLN A 145 1.66 -19.18 11.00
N TYR A 146 2.22 -18.06 11.41
CA TYR A 146 3.10 -17.92 12.56
C TYR A 146 2.65 -16.75 13.44
N ASN A 147 2.85 -16.89 14.74
CA ASN A 147 2.71 -15.82 15.71
C ASN A 147 3.78 -14.72 15.47
N PRO A 148 3.62 -13.52 16.07
CA PRO A 148 4.62 -12.45 15.96
C PRO A 148 6.03 -12.81 16.46
N ASP A 149 6.18 -13.87 17.25
CA ASP A 149 7.47 -14.40 17.72
C ASP A 149 8.07 -15.49 16.80
N GLY A 150 7.38 -15.89 15.73
CA GLY A 150 7.84 -16.92 14.78
C GLY A 150 7.54 -18.36 15.21
N THR A 151 6.85 -18.57 16.33
CA THR A 151 6.23 -19.88 16.60
C THR A 151 5.06 -20.12 15.64
N ALA A 152 4.76 -21.37 15.29
CA ALA A 152 3.60 -21.69 14.45
C ALA A 152 2.29 -21.34 15.18
N ASP A 153 1.27 -20.87 14.46
CA ASP A 153 -0.06 -20.67 15.05
C ASP A 153 -0.86 -22.00 15.01
N ASP A 154 -0.79 -22.75 16.10
CA ASP A 154 -1.54 -24.00 16.29
C ASP A 154 -3.08 -23.82 16.28
N PHE A 155 -3.63 -22.62 16.15
CA PHE A 155 -5.06 -22.41 15.89
C PHE A 155 -5.40 -22.31 14.40
N PHE A 156 -4.41 -22.11 13.53
CA PHE A 156 -4.61 -21.95 12.08
C PHE A 156 -4.85 -23.28 11.36
N GLY A 157 -5.76 -23.21 10.40
CA GLY A 157 -6.18 -24.29 9.52
C GLY A 157 -7.15 -25.28 10.18
N PRO A 158 -7.93 -26.04 9.38
CA PRO A 158 -8.86 -27.04 9.90
C PRO A 158 -8.19 -28.11 10.77
N ALA A 159 -6.90 -28.37 10.55
CA ALA A 159 -6.10 -29.33 11.31
C ALA A 159 -5.52 -28.77 12.62
N LYS A 160 -5.49 -27.44 12.81
CA LYS A 160 -4.91 -26.75 13.98
C LYS A 160 -3.43 -27.07 14.19
N THR A 161 -2.62 -26.66 13.22
CA THR A 161 -1.19 -27.03 13.10
C THR A 161 -0.31 -25.91 12.54
N GLY A 162 -0.82 -24.69 12.40
CA GLY A 162 -0.14 -23.63 11.67
C GLY A 162 -0.09 -23.83 10.15
N ARG A 163 -0.64 -24.93 9.62
CA ARG A 163 -0.56 -25.30 8.19
C ARG A 163 -1.92 -25.62 7.57
N VAL A 164 -2.15 -25.07 6.39
CA VAL A 164 -3.22 -25.46 5.47
C VAL A 164 -2.60 -26.02 4.21
N VAL A 165 -3.14 -27.14 3.71
CA VAL A 165 -2.90 -27.66 2.36
C VAL A 165 -4.26 -27.81 1.70
N THR A 166 -4.42 -27.25 0.51
CA THR A 166 -5.65 -27.30 -0.27
C THR A 166 -5.33 -27.82 -1.66
N SER A 167 -5.76 -29.05 -1.90
CA SER A 167 -5.76 -29.68 -3.22
C SER A 167 -7.15 -29.48 -3.84
N LEU A 168 -7.21 -28.95 -5.05
CA LEU A 168 -8.46 -28.70 -5.78
C LEU A 168 -8.72 -29.75 -6.86
N SER A 169 -7.70 -30.51 -7.25
CA SER A 169 -7.82 -31.50 -8.32
C SER A 169 -6.89 -32.72 -8.12
N THR A 170 -6.26 -33.22 -9.18
CA THR A 170 -5.16 -34.19 -9.16
C THR A 170 -4.03 -33.67 -10.05
N ARG A 171 -3.81 -32.35 -9.97
CA ARG A 171 -3.00 -31.56 -10.89
C ARG A 171 -2.48 -30.32 -10.17
N ASP A 172 -1.54 -29.65 -10.83
CA ASP A 172 -0.82 -28.52 -10.26
C ASP A 172 -1.70 -27.28 -10.02
N GLU A 173 -1.78 -26.86 -8.77
CA GLU A 173 -2.20 -25.53 -8.33
C GLU A 173 -0.98 -24.65 -8.02
N LYS A 174 -0.79 -23.56 -8.78
CA LYS A 174 0.34 -22.63 -8.64
C LYS A 174 -0.16 -21.25 -8.25
N ILE A 175 0.20 -20.80 -7.06
CA ILE A 175 -0.12 -19.46 -6.56
C ILE A 175 0.93 -18.45 -7.05
N ARG A 176 0.49 -17.32 -7.59
CA ARG A 176 1.37 -16.22 -7.99
C ARG A 176 1.55 -15.19 -6.88
N THR A 177 0.48 -14.86 -6.15
CA THR A 177 0.48 -13.91 -5.03
C THR A 177 -0.71 -14.11 -4.08
N MET A 178 -0.67 -13.44 -2.93
CA MET A 178 -1.71 -13.38 -1.90
C MET A 178 -1.97 -11.91 -1.54
N THR A 179 -3.22 -11.56 -1.26
CA THR A 179 -3.59 -10.25 -0.72
C THR A 179 -4.47 -10.41 0.52
N LEU A 180 -4.32 -9.49 1.48
CA LEU A 180 -5.19 -9.38 2.65
C LEU A 180 -6.40 -8.51 2.30
N GLN A 181 -7.60 -8.98 2.63
CA GLN A 181 -8.84 -8.21 2.48
C GLN A 181 -9.14 -7.41 3.78
N PRO A 182 -9.96 -6.34 3.73
CA PRO A 182 -10.29 -5.53 4.91
C PRO A 182 -11.00 -6.27 6.06
N ASP A 183 -11.49 -7.49 5.82
CA ASP A 183 -12.11 -8.40 6.80
C ASP A 183 -11.17 -9.51 7.28
N ASP A 184 -9.84 -9.29 7.20
CA ASP A 184 -8.74 -10.21 7.52
C ASP A 184 -8.71 -11.51 6.70
N LYS A 185 -9.57 -11.65 5.68
CA LYS A 185 -9.55 -12.79 4.75
C LYS A 185 -8.37 -12.74 3.80
N LEU A 186 -7.88 -13.92 3.43
CA LEU A 186 -6.74 -14.10 2.54
C LEU A 186 -7.24 -14.50 1.16
N LEU A 187 -7.01 -13.67 0.15
CA LEU A 187 -7.31 -13.99 -1.25
C LEU A 187 -6.01 -14.32 -1.98
N LEU A 188 -5.90 -15.56 -2.47
CA LEU A 188 -4.77 -16.05 -3.25
C LEU A 188 -5.20 -16.13 -4.72
N ILE A 189 -4.28 -15.82 -5.64
CA ILE A 189 -4.50 -15.94 -7.08
C ILE A 189 -3.35 -16.68 -7.77
N GLY A 190 -3.63 -17.25 -8.94
CA GLY A 190 -2.64 -17.90 -9.80
C GLY A 190 -3.29 -18.75 -10.88
N SER A 191 -2.87 -20.00 -11.01
CA SER A 191 -3.45 -20.99 -11.92
C SER A 191 -3.71 -22.35 -11.27
N THR A 192 -4.68 -23.08 -11.81
CA THR A 192 -4.86 -24.52 -11.61
C THR A 192 -4.81 -25.20 -12.97
N ALA A 193 -4.15 -26.34 -13.09
CA ALA A 193 -4.20 -27.12 -14.32
C ALA A 193 -5.56 -27.80 -14.47
N SER A 194 -6.23 -27.61 -15.61
CA SER A 194 -7.45 -28.31 -15.98
C SER A 194 -7.34 -28.82 -17.41
N SER A 195 -7.79 -30.04 -17.68
CA SER A 195 -7.82 -30.68 -19.01
C SER A 195 -6.51 -30.87 -19.80
N GLY A 196 -5.39 -30.24 -19.41
CA GLY A 196 -4.13 -30.22 -20.16
C GLY A 196 -3.57 -28.81 -20.39
N ASP A 197 -4.30 -27.79 -19.95
CA ASP A 197 -3.98 -26.37 -19.96
C ASP A 197 -4.11 -25.77 -18.54
N LEU A 198 -3.59 -24.55 -18.33
CA LEU A 198 -3.81 -23.79 -17.09
C LEU A 198 -5.09 -22.94 -17.17
N ASP A 199 -5.84 -22.88 -16.07
CA ASP A 199 -6.99 -22.00 -15.85
C ASP A 199 -6.68 -20.97 -14.76
N ILE A 200 -7.27 -19.76 -14.85
CA ILE A 200 -7.20 -18.75 -13.78
C ILE A 200 -7.79 -19.30 -12.49
N LEU A 201 -7.02 -19.24 -11.41
CA LEU A 201 -7.42 -19.66 -10.08
C LEU A 201 -7.49 -18.46 -9.12
N MET A 202 -8.56 -18.40 -8.34
CA MET A 202 -8.68 -17.56 -7.15
C MET A 202 -9.21 -18.42 -5.98
N VAL A 203 -8.57 -18.34 -4.82
CA VAL A 203 -9.01 -19.06 -3.60
C VAL A 203 -9.03 -18.11 -2.42
N ARG A 204 -10.10 -18.16 -1.63
CA ARG A 204 -10.23 -17.34 -0.42
C ARG A 204 -10.32 -18.18 0.85
N TYR A 205 -9.55 -17.75 1.85
CA TYR A 205 -9.56 -18.29 3.21
C TYR A 205 -10.04 -17.22 4.19
N ASN A 206 -10.69 -17.68 5.25
CA ASN A 206 -10.96 -16.89 6.44
C ASN A 206 -9.66 -16.62 7.22
N TRP A 207 -9.71 -15.71 8.20
CA TRP A 207 -8.57 -15.35 9.03
C TRP A 207 -7.93 -16.55 9.76
N ASP A 208 -8.74 -17.60 10.04
CA ASP A 208 -8.33 -18.85 10.71
C ASP A 208 -7.80 -19.92 9.75
N GLY A 209 -7.69 -19.64 8.45
CA GLY A 209 -7.19 -20.59 7.44
C GLY A 209 -8.22 -21.64 6.98
N SER A 210 -9.47 -21.57 7.43
CA SER A 210 -10.57 -22.30 6.77
C SER A 210 -10.92 -21.66 5.41
N LEU A 211 -11.39 -22.45 4.44
CA LEU A 211 -11.90 -21.89 3.17
C LEU A 211 -13.16 -21.05 3.42
N ASP A 212 -13.25 -19.89 2.77
CA ASP A 212 -14.45 -19.06 2.82
C ASP A 212 -15.53 -19.60 1.88
N THR A 213 -16.43 -20.43 2.42
CA THR A 213 -17.48 -21.09 1.64
C THR A 213 -18.45 -20.13 0.93
N ASP A 214 -18.51 -18.85 1.33
CA ASP A 214 -19.34 -17.82 0.69
C ASP A 214 -18.66 -17.19 -0.54
N PHE A 215 -17.42 -17.60 -0.86
CA PHE A 215 -16.68 -17.18 -2.05
C PHE A 215 -16.76 -18.23 -3.16
N GLY A 216 -17.22 -17.82 -4.34
CA GLY A 216 -17.27 -18.66 -5.54
C GLY A 216 -18.05 -19.95 -5.30
N SER A 217 -17.41 -21.08 -5.59
CA SER A 217 -17.89 -22.43 -5.30
C SER A 217 -17.11 -23.03 -4.11
N GLY A 218 -17.45 -22.63 -2.89
CA GLY A 218 -16.89 -23.23 -1.67
C GLY A 218 -15.48 -22.76 -1.31
N GLY A 219 -15.17 -21.48 -1.54
CA GLY A 219 -13.85 -20.89 -1.34
C GLY A 219 -13.04 -20.70 -2.62
N VAL A 220 -13.55 -21.16 -3.76
CA VAL A 220 -12.77 -21.31 -5.01
C VAL A 220 -13.51 -20.71 -6.20
N VAL A 221 -12.77 -19.99 -7.05
CA VAL A 221 -13.18 -19.59 -8.39
C VAL A 221 -12.13 -20.08 -9.38
N VAL A 222 -12.57 -20.86 -10.36
CA VAL A 222 -11.77 -21.23 -11.55
C VAL A 222 -12.39 -20.53 -12.75
N THR A 223 -11.59 -19.87 -13.58
CA THR A 223 -12.07 -19.16 -14.78
C THR A 223 -11.25 -19.55 -16.01
N THR A 224 -11.84 -20.39 -16.84
CA THR A 224 -11.40 -20.66 -18.21
C THR A 224 -11.79 -19.50 -19.12
N LEU A 225 -10.83 -18.79 -19.71
CA LEU A 225 -11.08 -17.89 -20.83
C LEU A 225 -11.02 -18.62 -22.16
N ASN A 226 -10.19 -19.67 -22.25
CA ASN A 226 -10.11 -20.54 -23.40
C ASN A 226 -9.78 -21.98 -22.97
N SER A 227 -10.33 -23.00 -23.64
CA SER A 227 -10.14 -24.42 -23.25
C SER A 227 -9.09 -25.13 -24.12
N SER A 228 -7.96 -24.47 -24.39
CA SER A 228 -6.88 -25.04 -25.22
C SER A 228 -5.48 -24.44 -24.97
N ARG A 229 -5.33 -23.52 -24.02
CA ARG A 229 -4.14 -22.69 -23.80
C ARG A 229 -4.11 -22.19 -22.38
N ASP A 230 -2.92 -21.97 -21.86
CA ASP A 230 -2.69 -21.51 -20.51
C ASP A 230 -3.25 -20.10 -20.25
N ASP A 231 -4.13 -20.02 -19.25
CA ASP A 231 -4.65 -18.81 -18.61
C ASP A 231 -4.06 -18.73 -17.17
N GLU A 232 -3.38 -17.63 -16.81
CA GLU A 232 -2.71 -17.46 -15.50
C GLU A 232 -3.01 -16.08 -14.89
N ALA A 233 -3.50 -16.02 -13.65
CA ALA A 233 -3.66 -14.75 -12.94
C ALA A 233 -2.36 -14.25 -12.30
N TYR A 234 -1.98 -13.01 -12.64
CA TYR A 234 -0.73 -12.39 -12.20
C TYR A 234 -0.91 -11.43 -11.02
N ALA A 235 -1.97 -10.60 -11.06
CA ALA A 235 -2.22 -9.56 -10.05
C ALA A 235 -3.70 -9.41 -9.76
N VAL A 236 -4.04 -8.99 -8.54
CA VAL A 236 -5.40 -8.61 -8.13
C VAL A 236 -5.37 -7.27 -7.41
N HIS A 237 -6.30 -6.40 -7.77
CA HIS A 237 -6.61 -5.18 -7.04
C HIS A 237 -8.01 -5.27 -6.44
N ILE A 238 -8.09 -5.10 -5.11
CA ILE A 238 -9.37 -4.99 -4.41
C ILE A 238 -9.87 -3.56 -4.65
N GLN A 239 -10.86 -3.43 -5.53
CA GLN A 239 -11.58 -2.18 -5.71
C GLN A 239 -12.37 -1.88 -4.42
N PRO A 240 -12.45 -0.63 -3.96
CA PRO A 240 -13.07 -0.34 -2.66
C PRO A 240 -14.61 -0.34 -2.61
N ASP A 241 -15.28 -0.59 -3.73
CA ASP A 241 -16.67 -1.08 -3.73
C ASP A 241 -16.76 -2.59 -3.40
N GLY A 242 -15.62 -3.22 -3.08
CA GLY A 242 -15.46 -4.63 -2.77
C GLY A 242 -15.22 -5.51 -4.00
N LYS A 243 -15.27 -4.98 -5.23
CA LYS A 243 -14.99 -5.79 -6.43
C LYS A 243 -13.51 -6.16 -6.51
N LEU A 244 -13.22 -7.24 -7.23
CA LEU A 244 -11.88 -7.75 -7.47
C LEU A 244 -11.57 -7.56 -8.96
N LEU A 245 -10.56 -6.74 -9.25
CA LEU A 245 -10.03 -6.56 -10.60
C LEU A 245 -8.78 -7.42 -10.73
N VAL A 246 -8.87 -8.50 -11.52
CA VAL A 246 -7.80 -9.49 -11.71
C VAL A 246 -7.17 -9.28 -13.08
N MET A 247 -5.85 -9.21 -13.12
CA MET A 247 -5.08 -9.21 -14.35
C MET A 247 -4.52 -10.62 -14.59
N ALA A 248 -4.82 -11.17 -15.76
CA ALA A 248 -4.34 -12.49 -16.19
C ALA A 248 -3.66 -12.45 -17.56
N GLY A 249 -2.73 -13.37 -17.79
CA GLY A 249 -2.25 -13.73 -19.12
C GLY A 249 -3.13 -14.82 -19.74
N LEU A 250 -3.35 -14.71 -21.05
CA LEU A 250 -4.01 -15.68 -21.93
C LEU A 250 -3.08 -15.90 -23.12
N VAL A 251 -2.66 -17.14 -23.40
CA VAL A 251 -1.86 -17.42 -24.61
C VAL A 251 -2.76 -17.43 -25.84
N ASP A 252 -2.57 -16.45 -26.75
CA ASP A 252 -3.39 -16.30 -27.94
C ASP A 252 -3.20 -17.47 -28.92
N ALA A 253 -4.29 -18.16 -29.25
CA ALA A 253 -4.22 -19.42 -29.98
C ALA A 253 -3.68 -19.30 -31.42
N ALA A 254 -3.79 -18.13 -32.05
CA ALA A 254 -3.37 -17.88 -33.43
C ALA A 254 -1.90 -17.48 -33.54
N THR A 255 -1.36 -16.80 -32.52
CA THR A 255 0.00 -16.24 -32.54
C THR A 255 0.97 -16.90 -31.56
N GLY A 256 0.46 -17.61 -30.54
CA GLY A 256 1.26 -18.13 -29.43
C GLY A 256 1.81 -17.04 -28.50
N ARG A 257 1.36 -15.79 -28.64
CA ARG A 257 1.79 -14.63 -27.84
C ARG A 257 0.84 -14.45 -26.65
N THR A 258 1.36 -14.00 -25.51
CA THR A 258 0.53 -13.64 -24.37
C THR A 258 -0.30 -12.38 -24.67
N ARG A 259 -1.61 -12.48 -24.50
CA ARG A 259 -2.55 -11.36 -24.35
C ARG A 259 -2.79 -11.17 -22.86
N PHE A 260 -2.77 -9.94 -22.35
CA PHE A 260 -3.27 -9.69 -20.99
C PHE A 260 -4.76 -9.39 -21.01
N VAL A 261 -5.45 -9.78 -19.95
CA VAL A 261 -6.90 -9.66 -19.79
C VAL A 261 -7.19 -9.12 -18.39
N LEU A 262 -8.02 -8.09 -18.31
CA LEU A 262 -8.58 -7.61 -17.04
C LEU A 262 -9.95 -8.25 -16.85
N LEU A 263 -10.09 -9.09 -15.83
CA LEU A 263 -11.35 -9.70 -15.41
C LEU A 263 -11.87 -8.98 -14.15
N ARG A 264 -13.18 -8.82 -14.03
CA ARG A 264 -13.79 -8.26 -12.82
C ARG A 264 -14.73 -9.25 -12.15
N TYR A 265 -14.66 -9.32 -10.83
CA TYR A 265 -15.50 -10.14 -9.98
C TYR A 265 -16.11 -9.28 -8.86
N PHE A 266 -17.24 -9.70 -8.31
CA PHE A 266 -17.80 -9.16 -7.08
C PHE A 266 -17.04 -9.68 -5.85
N ALA A 267 -17.27 -9.07 -4.69
CA ALA A 267 -16.67 -9.47 -3.42
C ALA A 267 -16.92 -10.94 -3.02
N ASN A 268 -17.92 -11.60 -3.58
CA ASN A 268 -18.23 -13.02 -3.38
C ASN A 268 -17.63 -13.95 -4.45
N GLY A 269 -16.75 -13.46 -5.33
CA GLY A 269 -16.10 -14.25 -6.38
C GLY A 269 -16.98 -14.54 -7.60
N ALA A 270 -18.24 -14.08 -7.64
CA ALA A 270 -19.03 -14.14 -8.87
C ALA A 270 -18.47 -13.17 -9.91
N ARG A 271 -18.32 -13.60 -11.16
CA ARG A 271 -17.79 -12.75 -12.25
C ARG A 271 -18.79 -11.64 -12.60
N ASP A 272 -18.32 -10.40 -12.69
CA ASP A 272 -19.13 -9.24 -13.06
C ASP A 272 -19.28 -9.17 -14.58
N LEU A 273 -20.29 -9.89 -15.12
CA LEU A 273 -20.54 -10.00 -16.56
C LEU A 273 -20.87 -8.66 -17.24
N ALA A 274 -21.14 -7.59 -16.49
CA ALA A 274 -21.33 -6.25 -17.03
C ALA A 274 -20.01 -5.51 -17.31
N TYR A 275 -18.86 -6.07 -16.90
CA TYR A 275 -17.54 -5.51 -17.17
C TYR A 275 -17.00 -5.97 -18.53
N GLY A 276 -16.98 -5.07 -19.51
CA GLY A 276 -16.47 -5.38 -20.85
C GLY A 276 -17.29 -6.46 -21.56
N GLN A 277 -16.61 -7.45 -22.14
CA GLN A 277 -17.22 -8.62 -22.75
C GLN A 277 -17.19 -9.80 -21.77
N ASP A 278 -18.36 -10.29 -21.39
CA ASP A 278 -18.56 -11.44 -20.49
C ASP A 278 -17.83 -11.34 -19.14
N GLY A 279 -17.53 -10.12 -18.67
CA GLY A 279 -16.75 -9.88 -17.45
C GLY A 279 -15.24 -9.84 -17.67
N ALA A 280 -14.78 -9.53 -18.88
CA ALA A 280 -13.38 -9.24 -19.21
C ALA A 280 -13.21 -8.08 -20.19
N ILE A 281 -12.09 -7.36 -20.06
CA ILE A 281 -11.54 -6.49 -21.10
C ILE A 281 -10.24 -7.11 -21.60
N PHE A 282 -10.16 -7.33 -22.91
CA PHE A 282 -9.03 -7.97 -23.58
C PHE A 282 -8.05 -6.91 -24.08
N GLY A 283 -6.84 -6.89 -23.50
CA GLY A 283 -5.78 -5.98 -23.91
C GLY A 283 -5.08 -6.37 -25.22
N PRO A 284 -4.13 -5.55 -25.69
CA PRO A 284 -3.26 -5.92 -26.81
C PRO A 284 -2.36 -7.13 -26.49
N LEU A 285 -1.81 -7.73 -27.55
CA LEU A 285 -0.79 -8.79 -27.45
C LEU A 285 0.55 -8.21 -27.00
N LEU A 286 1.20 -8.84 -26.03
CA LEU A 286 2.62 -8.64 -25.72
C LEU A 286 3.48 -9.16 -26.88
N ASP A 287 4.72 -8.69 -27.03
CA ASP A 287 5.54 -9.04 -28.19
C ASP A 287 6.14 -10.45 -28.09
N THR A 288 6.58 -10.98 -29.23
CA THR A 288 7.05 -12.37 -29.31
C THR A 288 8.30 -12.53 -28.43
N GLY A 289 8.19 -13.38 -27.40
CA GLY A 289 9.25 -13.61 -26.42
C GLY A 289 9.15 -12.78 -25.14
N ASP A 290 8.17 -11.89 -25.03
CA ASP A 290 7.86 -11.21 -23.76
C ASP A 290 7.31 -12.20 -22.73
N VAL A 291 7.97 -12.26 -21.57
CA VAL A 291 7.52 -13.00 -20.39
C VAL A 291 7.27 -12.00 -19.28
N VAL A 292 6.03 -11.95 -18.77
CA VAL A 292 5.67 -11.10 -17.62
C VAL A 292 6.43 -11.61 -16.40
N GLY A 293 7.19 -10.73 -15.76
CA GLY A 293 7.75 -10.99 -14.44
C GLY A 293 6.70 -10.67 -13.38
N ASP A 294 6.18 -9.44 -13.39
CA ASP A 294 5.32 -8.90 -12.36
C ASP A 294 4.29 -7.91 -12.92
N ALA A 295 3.24 -7.63 -12.15
CA ALA A 295 2.18 -6.71 -12.53
C ALA A 295 1.63 -5.93 -11.32
N ILE A 296 1.59 -4.61 -11.46
CA ILE A 296 1.26 -3.69 -10.37
C ILE A 296 0.12 -2.77 -10.80
N PHE A 297 -0.89 -2.64 -9.96
CA PHE A 297 -1.88 -1.57 -10.06
C PHE A 297 -1.35 -0.32 -9.34
N GLN A 298 -1.20 0.78 -10.06
CA GLN A 298 -0.74 2.07 -9.53
C GLN A 298 -1.89 2.79 -8.77
N PRO A 299 -1.59 3.73 -7.85
CA PRO A 299 -2.60 4.43 -7.04
C PRO A 299 -3.66 5.23 -7.82
N ASP A 300 -3.38 5.56 -9.09
CA ASP A 300 -4.30 6.24 -10.01
C ASP A 300 -5.21 5.27 -10.82
N GLY A 301 -5.04 3.96 -10.64
CA GLY A 301 -5.75 2.90 -11.34
C GLY A 301 -5.05 2.38 -12.60
N ARG A 302 -3.92 2.97 -13.04
CA ARG A 302 -3.14 2.45 -14.18
C ARG A 302 -2.53 1.09 -13.83
N LEU A 303 -2.41 0.22 -14.84
CA LEU A 303 -1.78 -1.09 -14.74
C LEU A 303 -0.36 -0.99 -15.32
N LEU A 304 0.65 -1.37 -14.55
CA LEU A 304 2.03 -1.52 -14.99
C LEU A 304 2.36 -3.01 -15.09
N LEU A 305 2.72 -3.47 -16.29
CA LEU A 305 3.35 -4.78 -16.51
C LEU A 305 4.86 -4.61 -16.55
N VAL A 306 5.59 -5.49 -15.88
CA VAL A 306 7.06 -5.50 -15.87
C VAL A 306 7.53 -6.92 -16.20
N GLY A 307 8.53 -7.07 -17.06
CA GLY A 307 8.94 -8.40 -17.49
C GLY A 307 10.21 -8.45 -18.34
N THR A 308 10.48 -9.62 -18.89
CA THR A 308 11.67 -9.90 -19.71
C THR A 308 11.26 -10.03 -21.17
N TRP A 309 11.80 -9.21 -22.07
CA TRP A 309 11.67 -9.42 -23.52
C TRP A 309 12.79 -10.36 -23.99
N LYS A 310 12.52 -11.19 -25.00
CA LYS A 310 13.49 -12.18 -25.51
C LYS A 310 13.49 -12.27 -27.03
N SER A 311 14.65 -12.06 -27.64
CA SER A 311 14.89 -12.19 -29.08
C SER A 311 16.12 -13.07 -29.33
N GLY A 312 15.92 -14.37 -29.56
CA GLY A 312 17.02 -15.33 -29.67
C GLY A 312 17.81 -15.41 -28.36
N THR A 313 19.07 -14.97 -28.37
CA THR A 313 19.95 -14.86 -27.19
C THR A 313 19.95 -13.48 -26.55
N GLU A 314 19.27 -12.49 -27.13
CA GLU A 314 19.14 -11.15 -26.57
C GLU A 314 17.96 -11.10 -25.61
N HIS A 315 18.20 -10.55 -24.42
CA HIS A 315 17.24 -10.44 -23.34
C HIS A 315 17.35 -9.06 -22.68
N GLY A 316 16.26 -8.59 -22.09
CA GLY A 316 16.25 -7.33 -21.37
C GLY A 316 14.93 -7.08 -20.66
N LEU A 317 14.84 -5.96 -19.95
CA LEU A 317 13.62 -5.54 -19.25
C LEU A 317 12.67 -4.86 -20.22
N PHE A 318 11.38 -5.21 -20.14
CA PHE A 318 10.28 -4.40 -20.65
C PHE A 318 9.43 -3.90 -19.49
N MET A 319 8.84 -2.71 -19.67
CA MET A 319 7.65 -2.29 -18.95
C MET A 319 6.58 -1.83 -19.94
N ARG A 320 5.32 -2.09 -19.64
CA ARG A 320 4.19 -1.56 -20.39
C ARG A 320 3.16 -0.99 -19.42
N ARG A 321 2.68 0.23 -19.68
CA ARG A 321 1.63 0.85 -18.87
C ARG A 321 0.33 1.01 -19.64
N TYR A 322 -0.76 0.72 -18.96
CA TYR A 322 -2.12 0.74 -19.48
C TYR A 322 -3.06 1.51 -18.56
N TYR A 323 -4.07 2.13 -19.16
CA TYR A 323 -5.24 2.64 -18.45
C TYR A 323 -6.15 1.47 -17.99
N PRO A 324 -7.10 1.72 -17.06
CA PRO A 324 -8.08 0.71 -16.62
C PRO A 324 -8.90 0.06 -17.75
N ASP A 325 -9.04 0.74 -18.89
CA ASP A 325 -9.72 0.24 -20.09
C ASP A 325 -8.81 -0.62 -21.01
N THR A 326 -7.60 -0.95 -20.55
CA THR A 326 -6.53 -1.68 -21.26
C THR A 326 -5.90 -0.97 -22.46
N THR A 327 -6.24 0.31 -22.71
CA THR A 327 -5.52 1.12 -23.70
C THR A 327 -4.13 1.51 -23.18
N TYR A 328 -3.16 1.69 -24.08
CA TYR A 328 -1.81 2.11 -23.71
C TYR A 328 -1.81 3.52 -23.10
N ASP A 329 -0.96 3.76 -22.09
CA ASP A 329 -0.63 5.11 -21.64
C ASP A 329 0.43 5.74 -22.58
N PRO A 330 0.07 6.66 -23.50
CA PRO A 330 1.00 7.17 -24.49
C PRO A 330 2.16 7.97 -23.88
N ASP A 331 1.97 8.50 -22.66
CA ASP A 331 2.95 9.33 -21.95
C ASP A 331 3.98 8.49 -21.16
N PHE A 332 3.86 7.16 -21.18
CA PHE A 332 4.81 6.24 -20.56
C PHE A 332 5.86 5.74 -21.56
N GLY A 333 7.14 6.04 -21.32
CA GLY A 333 8.25 5.59 -22.14
C GLY A 333 8.13 6.06 -23.59
N ASN A 334 8.18 5.13 -24.53
CA ASN A 334 7.99 5.35 -25.96
C ASN A 334 6.60 4.85 -26.39
N GLY A 335 5.54 5.60 -26.02
CA GLY A 335 4.17 5.30 -26.44
C GLY A 335 3.51 4.13 -25.69
N GLY A 336 3.70 4.04 -24.38
CA GLY A 336 3.18 2.99 -23.50
C GLY A 336 4.16 1.87 -23.20
N VAL A 337 5.38 1.92 -23.74
CA VAL A 337 6.38 0.86 -23.65
C VAL A 337 7.76 1.41 -23.31
N VAL A 338 8.44 0.75 -22.37
CA VAL A 338 9.87 0.92 -22.07
C VAL A 338 10.56 -0.40 -22.36
N THR A 339 11.68 -0.38 -23.07
CA THR A 339 12.56 -1.53 -23.25
C THR A 339 14.01 -1.12 -23.01
N THR A 340 14.76 -1.97 -22.31
CA THR A 340 16.19 -1.80 -22.04
C THR A 340 16.89 -3.15 -22.11
N THR A 341 18.20 -3.14 -22.34
CA THR A 341 19.07 -4.32 -22.16
C THR A 341 19.53 -4.41 -20.69
N GLY A 342 20.38 -5.40 -20.37
CA GLY A 342 21.01 -5.51 -19.05
C GLY A 342 20.27 -6.36 -18.02
N PHE A 343 19.19 -7.03 -18.41
CA PHE A 343 18.52 -8.07 -17.61
C PHE A 343 18.46 -9.38 -18.41
N SER A 344 18.85 -10.50 -17.80
CA SER A 344 18.60 -11.85 -18.30
C SER A 344 17.26 -12.41 -17.82
N LEU A 345 16.79 -11.95 -16.65
CA LEU A 345 15.45 -12.20 -16.12
C LEU A 345 15.02 -11.04 -15.22
N VAL A 346 13.82 -10.52 -15.42
CA VAL A 346 13.15 -9.57 -14.52
C VAL A 346 12.12 -10.33 -13.68
N ARG A 347 12.06 -10.07 -12.38
CA ARG A 347 11.24 -10.86 -11.45
C ARG A 347 10.14 -10.07 -10.75
N GLN A 348 10.47 -8.93 -10.15
CA GLN A 348 9.56 -8.18 -9.30
C GLN A 348 9.80 -6.67 -9.44
N ALA A 349 8.73 -5.88 -9.30
CA ALA A 349 8.81 -4.44 -9.18
C ALA A 349 8.10 -3.94 -7.92
N ALA A 350 8.36 -2.68 -7.56
CA ALA A 350 7.65 -1.94 -6.53
C ALA A 350 7.57 -0.45 -6.88
N LEU A 351 6.68 0.27 -6.20
CA LEU A 351 6.57 1.73 -6.31
C LEU A 351 7.17 2.39 -5.07
N GLN A 352 7.99 3.42 -5.28
CA GLN A 352 8.34 4.37 -4.23
C GLN A 352 7.17 5.34 -3.99
N SER A 353 7.17 6.02 -2.83
CA SER A 353 6.13 6.98 -2.42
C SER A 353 6.01 8.23 -3.31
N ASP A 354 6.99 8.45 -4.18
CA ASP A 354 7.09 9.53 -5.17
C ASP A 354 6.72 9.06 -6.59
N ASN A 355 6.03 7.91 -6.69
CA ASN A 355 5.67 7.21 -7.93
C ASN A 355 6.84 6.74 -8.81
N ARG A 356 8.11 6.80 -8.35
CA ARG A 356 9.22 6.12 -9.04
C ARG A 356 9.01 4.61 -9.01
N ILE A 357 9.37 3.95 -10.09
CA ILE A 357 9.25 2.50 -10.26
C ILE A 357 10.63 1.89 -10.01
N VAL A 358 10.72 0.95 -9.08
CA VAL A 358 11.93 0.15 -8.84
C VAL A 358 11.71 -1.29 -9.29
N VAL A 359 12.71 -1.90 -9.91
CA VAL A 359 12.61 -3.24 -10.52
C VAL A 359 13.85 -4.06 -10.16
N THR A 360 13.68 -5.35 -9.88
CA THR A 360 14.80 -6.25 -9.61
C THR A 360 14.78 -7.53 -10.44
N GLY A 361 15.94 -8.18 -10.50
CA GLY A 361 16.11 -9.46 -11.15
C GLY A 361 17.57 -9.88 -11.31
N GLU A 362 17.83 -10.44 -12.48
CA GLU A 362 19.04 -11.16 -12.84
C GLU A 362 19.72 -10.51 -14.05
N ALA A 363 21.03 -10.39 -13.99
CA ALA A 363 21.92 -10.15 -15.13
C ALA A 363 23.13 -11.08 -14.98
N ASP A 364 24.36 -10.56 -15.15
CA ASP A 364 25.58 -11.22 -14.67
C ASP A 364 25.62 -11.28 -13.12
N SER A 365 24.96 -10.34 -12.44
CA SER A 365 24.84 -10.23 -10.98
C SER A 365 23.43 -9.77 -10.58
N LEU A 366 23.16 -9.67 -9.27
CA LEU A 366 21.94 -9.06 -8.75
C LEU A 366 21.82 -7.63 -9.28
N THR A 367 20.70 -7.33 -9.93
CA THR A 367 20.50 -6.07 -10.66
C THR A 367 19.23 -5.40 -10.21
N THR A 368 19.33 -4.12 -9.88
CA THR A 368 18.21 -3.27 -9.49
C THR A 368 18.18 -2.06 -10.41
N ALA A 369 17.00 -1.70 -10.91
CA ALA A 369 16.78 -0.56 -11.78
C ALA A 369 15.73 0.38 -11.19
N ARG A 370 15.82 1.66 -11.52
CA ARG A 370 14.84 2.68 -11.16
C ARG A 370 14.46 3.54 -12.37
N PHE A 371 13.18 3.85 -12.45
CA PHE A 371 12.58 4.69 -13.47
C PHE A 371 11.71 5.76 -12.81
N TYR A 372 11.63 6.93 -13.43
CA TYR A 372 10.62 7.94 -13.09
C TYR A 372 9.20 7.43 -13.39
N GLU A 373 8.17 8.10 -12.87
CA GLU A 373 6.76 7.73 -13.12
C GLU A 373 6.43 7.63 -14.62
N ASN A 374 7.05 8.47 -15.47
CA ASN A 374 6.87 8.42 -16.92
C ASN A 374 7.62 7.26 -17.62
N GLY A 375 8.25 6.34 -16.87
CA GLY A 375 8.98 5.20 -17.41
C GLY A 375 10.36 5.51 -17.99
N THR A 376 10.81 6.77 -17.96
CA THR A 376 12.21 7.08 -18.32
C THR A 376 13.16 6.61 -17.21
N PRO A 377 14.35 6.05 -17.53
CA PRO A 377 15.30 5.62 -16.51
C PRO A 377 15.73 6.79 -15.61
N ASP A 378 15.83 6.54 -14.31
CA ASP A 378 16.23 7.56 -13.34
C ASP A 378 17.74 7.76 -13.34
N ASP A 379 18.20 8.79 -14.06
CA ASP A 379 19.60 9.15 -14.20
C ASP A 379 20.30 9.55 -12.89
N THR A 380 19.55 9.77 -11.80
CA THR A 380 20.10 9.96 -10.44
C THR A 380 20.37 8.65 -9.71
N PHE A 381 19.88 7.50 -10.21
CA PHE A 381 20.03 6.19 -9.59
C PHE A 381 21.08 5.34 -10.31
N GLY A 382 22.26 5.22 -9.70
CA GLY A 382 23.36 4.40 -10.24
C GLY A 382 23.87 4.91 -11.58
N VAL A 383 23.99 4.01 -12.56
CA VAL A 383 24.39 4.35 -13.93
C VAL A 383 23.17 4.25 -14.85
N GLN A 384 22.67 5.40 -15.32
CA GLN A 384 21.52 5.49 -16.23
C GLN A 384 20.22 4.84 -15.68
N GLY A 385 20.01 4.82 -14.37
CA GLY A 385 18.88 4.15 -13.74
C GLY A 385 19.15 2.71 -13.32
N PHE A 386 20.37 2.19 -13.44
CA PHE A 386 20.70 0.80 -13.13
C PHE A 386 21.85 0.69 -12.13
N ILE A 387 21.77 -0.30 -11.24
CA ILE A 387 22.89 -0.75 -10.42
C ILE A 387 22.97 -2.29 -10.41
N THR A 388 24.19 -2.79 -10.58
CA THR A 388 24.53 -4.21 -10.48
C THR A 388 25.41 -4.40 -9.24
N THR A 389 25.01 -5.28 -8.33
CA THR A 389 25.76 -5.57 -7.10
C THR A 389 26.12 -7.05 -7.07
N SER A 390 27.42 -7.37 -7.22
CA SER A 390 27.89 -8.74 -7.11
C SER A 390 27.89 -9.20 -5.66
N VAL A 391 27.07 -10.20 -5.34
CA VAL A 391 27.03 -10.85 -4.02
C VAL A 391 27.48 -12.31 -4.16
N GLY A 392 28.34 -12.79 -3.26
CA GLY A 392 28.87 -14.16 -3.33
C GLY A 392 29.74 -14.45 -4.57
N THR A 393 29.91 -15.72 -4.91
CA THR A 393 30.79 -16.19 -5.99
C THR A 393 30.11 -16.25 -7.37
N ASP A 394 28.77 -16.22 -7.42
CA ASP A 394 27.98 -16.22 -8.68
C ASP A 394 27.40 -14.83 -9.03
N GLY A 395 27.78 -13.80 -8.27
CA GLY A 395 27.28 -12.44 -8.42
C GLY A 395 25.88 -12.21 -7.83
N GLY A 396 25.22 -13.26 -7.33
CA GLY A 396 23.89 -13.18 -6.74
C GLY A 396 22.78 -12.88 -7.75
N ARG A 397 21.53 -13.00 -7.30
CA ARG A 397 20.30 -12.80 -8.09
C ARG A 397 19.22 -12.19 -7.19
N GLY A 398 18.57 -11.12 -7.63
CA GLY A 398 17.43 -10.52 -6.94
C GLY A 398 16.14 -11.25 -7.31
N HIS A 399 15.30 -11.59 -6.33
CA HIS A 399 14.02 -12.27 -6.50
C HIS A 399 12.81 -11.38 -6.17
N ASP A 400 12.93 -10.53 -5.15
CA ASP A 400 11.88 -9.63 -4.66
C ASP A 400 12.50 -8.28 -4.25
N ILE A 401 11.69 -7.22 -4.31
CA ILE A 401 12.12 -5.84 -4.08
C ILE A 401 11.07 -5.06 -3.28
N LEU A 402 11.51 -4.42 -2.21
CA LEU A 402 10.67 -3.66 -1.30
C LEU A 402 11.18 -2.22 -1.16
N VAL A 403 10.25 -1.28 -1.01
CA VAL A 403 10.56 0.08 -0.56
C VAL A 403 10.26 0.16 0.93
N GLN A 404 11.26 0.51 1.72
CA GLN A 404 11.11 0.71 3.17
C GLN A 404 10.46 2.07 3.47
N PRO A 405 9.80 2.25 4.63
CA PRO A 405 9.14 3.52 4.98
C PRO A 405 10.05 4.76 5.02
N ASP A 406 11.36 4.57 5.13
CA ASP A 406 12.38 5.61 5.10
C ASP A 406 12.93 5.89 3.67
N GLY A 407 12.25 5.37 2.64
CA GLY A 407 12.58 5.52 1.23
C GLY A 407 13.70 4.60 0.73
N LYS A 408 14.37 3.83 1.59
CA LYS A 408 15.41 2.88 1.15
C LYS A 408 14.82 1.74 0.32
N ILE A 409 15.62 1.22 -0.60
CA ILE A 409 15.22 0.15 -1.52
C ILE A 409 15.95 -1.13 -1.10
N LEU A 410 15.20 -2.18 -0.79
CA LEU A 410 15.74 -3.47 -0.38
C LEU A 410 15.43 -4.53 -1.43
N THR A 411 16.48 -5.06 -2.07
CA THR A 411 16.37 -6.25 -2.92
C THR A 411 16.75 -7.49 -2.11
N VAL A 412 15.96 -8.55 -2.19
CA VAL A 412 16.27 -9.86 -1.59
C VAL A 412 16.31 -10.95 -2.66
N GLY A 413 17.04 -12.03 -2.41
CA GLY A 413 17.13 -13.16 -3.33
C GLY A 413 18.17 -14.19 -2.86
N ARG A 414 19.10 -14.54 -3.76
CA ARG A 414 20.14 -15.55 -3.51
C ARG A 414 21.54 -15.11 -3.91
N ALA A 415 22.56 -15.71 -3.29
CA ALA A 415 23.94 -15.70 -3.74
C ALA A 415 24.62 -17.03 -3.42
N SER A 416 25.64 -17.43 -4.19
CA SER A 416 26.43 -18.62 -3.86
C SER A 416 27.62 -18.27 -2.96
N ASN A 417 27.87 -19.08 -1.94
CA ASN A 417 29.10 -19.05 -1.14
C ASN A 417 30.24 -19.91 -1.73
N GLY A 418 30.05 -20.46 -2.94
CA GLY A 418 30.96 -21.38 -3.61
C GLY A 418 30.71 -22.87 -3.31
N SER A 419 29.80 -23.20 -2.39
CA SER A 419 29.42 -24.59 -2.05
C SER A 419 27.91 -24.87 -2.20
N ASN A 420 27.06 -23.91 -1.84
CA ASN A 420 25.60 -23.96 -2.00
C ASN A 420 25.09 -22.56 -2.42
N THR A 421 23.79 -22.32 -2.23
CA THR A 421 23.18 -20.97 -2.34
C THR A 421 22.66 -20.56 -0.98
N ASP A 422 22.77 -19.26 -0.68
CA ASP A 422 22.34 -18.62 0.55
C ASP A 422 21.39 -17.45 0.24
N ILE A 423 20.57 -17.06 1.22
CA ILE A 423 19.84 -15.79 1.23
C ILE A 423 20.84 -14.65 0.98
N ALA A 424 20.52 -13.78 0.03
CA ALA A 424 21.20 -12.52 -0.18
C ALA A 424 20.20 -11.36 -0.05
N MET A 425 20.61 -10.29 0.61
CA MET A 425 19.86 -9.04 0.72
C MET A 425 20.80 -7.87 0.45
N VAL A 426 20.36 -6.92 -0.37
CA VAL A 426 21.12 -5.71 -0.71
C VAL A 426 20.23 -4.50 -0.51
N ARG A 427 20.67 -3.56 0.33
CA ARG A 427 19.96 -2.31 0.58
C ARG A 427 20.67 -1.13 -0.06
N TYR A 428 19.90 -0.38 -0.85
CA TYR A 428 20.30 0.84 -1.52
C TYR A 428 19.61 2.04 -0.89
N LEU A 429 20.31 3.17 -0.90
CA LEU A 429 19.74 4.47 -0.57
C LEU A 429 18.82 4.90 -1.72
N GLY A 430 17.57 5.25 -1.41
CA GLY A 430 16.56 5.66 -2.39
C GLY A 430 16.68 7.12 -2.84
N GLY A 431 17.74 7.83 -2.44
CA GLY A 431 17.74 9.30 -2.40
C GLY A 431 16.90 9.83 -1.23
N GLU A 432 17.09 11.10 -0.89
CA GLU A 432 16.24 11.74 0.12
C GLU A 432 14.81 11.83 -0.39
N SER A 433 13.90 11.13 0.30
CA SER A 433 12.53 11.63 0.45
C SER A 433 12.61 12.95 1.22
N ASP A 434 11.76 13.94 0.91
CA ASP A 434 11.68 15.22 1.64
C ASP A 434 11.20 15.07 3.13
N ILE A 435 11.15 13.84 3.65
CA ILE A 435 11.00 13.54 5.07
C ILE A 435 12.38 13.72 5.73
N PRO A 436 12.59 14.74 6.59
CA PRO A 436 13.88 14.95 7.22
C PRO A 436 14.28 13.73 8.07
N PRO A 437 15.57 13.34 8.08
CA PRO A 437 16.01 12.16 8.82
C PRO A 437 15.70 12.34 10.31
N THR A 438 14.96 11.37 10.87
CA THR A 438 14.79 11.23 12.32
C THR A 438 16.16 11.34 12.98
N PRO A 439 16.41 12.31 13.88
CA PRO A 439 17.75 12.59 14.36
C PRO A 439 18.31 11.35 15.05
N THR A 440 19.41 10.82 14.49
CA THR A 440 20.09 9.65 15.04
C THR A 440 20.65 9.99 16.41
N VAL A 441 19.95 9.63 17.47
CA VAL A 441 20.43 9.80 18.84
C VAL A 441 21.57 8.81 19.06
N THR A 442 22.80 9.27 18.81
CA THR A 442 24.02 8.52 19.12
C THR A 442 24.11 8.33 20.64
N ARG A 443 23.57 7.21 21.14
CA ARG A 443 23.65 6.85 22.55
C ARG A 443 25.08 6.46 22.90
N THR A 444 25.85 7.43 23.41
CA THR A 444 27.07 7.13 24.16
C THR A 444 26.69 6.24 25.36
N PRO A 445 27.33 5.07 25.58
CA PRO A 445 27.01 4.23 26.73
C PRO A 445 27.26 4.99 28.03
N LEU A 446 26.21 5.13 28.85
CA LEU A 446 26.34 5.64 30.22
C LEU A 446 26.70 4.50 31.18
N PRO A 447 27.39 4.79 32.30
CA PRO A 447 27.90 3.74 33.19
C PRO A 447 26.79 2.90 33.84
N GLU A 448 27.11 1.62 34.11
CA GLU A 448 26.21 0.71 34.83
C GLU A 448 25.75 1.31 36.16
N GLY A 449 24.43 1.34 36.40
CA GLY A 449 23.81 1.83 37.63
C GLY A 449 22.73 2.92 37.48
N SER A 450 22.43 3.38 36.26
CA SER A 450 21.30 4.31 36.01
C SER A 450 19.98 3.56 35.77
N PRO A 451 18.82 4.07 36.24
CA PRO A 451 17.57 3.31 36.22
C PRO A 451 16.93 3.16 34.83
N SER A 452 16.17 2.08 34.66
CA SER A 452 15.27 1.81 33.52
C SER A 452 14.35 3.00 33.22
N PRO A 453 13.96 3.25 31.93
CA PRO A 453 13.05 4.34 31.59
C PRO A 453 11.79 4.33 32.46
N THR A 454 11.61 5.41 33.21
CA THR A 454 10.50 5.57 34.16
C THR A 454 9.21 5.89 33.40
N PRO A 455 8.05 5.33 33.78
CA PRO A 455 6.76 5.71 33.20
C PRO A 455 6.50 7.21 33.35
N LEU A 456 5.76 7.79 32.41
CA LEU A 456 5.52 9.23 32.32
C LEU A 456 4.71 9.74 33.53
N ILE A 457 5.40 10.28 34.52
CA ILE A 457 4.77 10.94 35.67
C ILE A 457 4.14 12.26 35.18
N ILE A 458 2.84 12.47 35.46
CA ILE A 458 2.19 13.78 35.28
C ILE A 458 2.86 14.79 36.23
N GLY A 459 3.82 15.55 35.70
CA GLY A 459 4.67 16.48 36.44
C GLY A 459 4.07 17.87 36.69
N GLU A 460 4.91 18.77 37.23
CA GLU A 460 4.54 20.07 37.84
C GLU A 460 3.76 21.06 36.95
N ASN A 461 3.72 20.84 35.62
CA ASN A 461 2.98 21.68 34.67
C ASN A 461 1.53 21.22 34.41
N ALA A 462 1.05 20.18 35.09
CA ALA A 462 -0.32 19.72 34.96
C ALA A 462 -1.30 20.62 35.74
N ASN A 463 -2.45 20.93 35.14
CA ASN A 463 -3.55 21.51 35.89
C ASN A 463 -4.14 20.42 36.76
N CYS A 464 -4.21 20.64 38.08
CA CYS A 464 -4.84 19.73 39.04
C CYS A 464 -5.98 20.45 39.78
N LYS A 465 -7.08 19.73 40.02
CA LYS A 465 -8.24 20.18 40.79
C LYS A 465 -8.38 19.28 42.02
N GLU A 466 -8.24 19.89 43.19
CA GLU A 466 -8.30 19.21 44.48
C GLU A 466 -9.73 19.07 45.01
N GLY A 467 -9.98 18.02 45.78
CA GLY A 467 -11.28 17.67 46.36
C GLY A 467 -11.23 16.30 47.04
N THR A 468 -12.39 15.70 47.33
CA THR A 468 -12.47 14.31 47.85
C THR A 468 -11.89 13.28 46.87
N VAL A 469 -11.82 13.65 45.59
CA VAL A 469 -11.14 12.97 44.51
C VAL A 469 -10.33 14.05 43.78
N ARG A 470 -9.02 13.83 43.58
CA ARG A 470 -8.13 14.76 42.87
C ARG A 470 -8.02 14.35 41.41
N ILE A 471 -8.07 15.31 40.50
CA ILE A 471 -7.89 15.08 39.06
C ILE A 471 -6.81 15.99 38.52
N CYS A 472 -5.93 15.44 37.69
CA CYS A 472 -4.87 16.18 37.01
C CYS A 472 -4.92 15.92 35.51
N ALA A 473 -4.64 16.94 34.70
CA ALA A 473 -4.50 16.83 33.26
C ALA A 473 -3.40 17.76 32.70
N SER A 474 -2.73 17.31 31.64
CA SER A 474 -1.61 18.01 31.00
C SER A 474 -1.71 17.90 29.47
N VAL A 475 -1.07 18.81 28.75
CA VAL A 475 -1.03 18.84 27.28
C VAL A 475 0.42 18.94 26.81
N VAL A 476 0.80 18.12 25.83
CA VAL A 476 2.12 18.16 25.18
C VAL A 476 1.96 18.17 23.65
N PRO A 477 2.92 18.73 22.90
CA PRO A 477 2.96 18.58 21.44
C PRO A 477 3.03 17.10 21.05
N ALA A 478 2.29 16.69 20.01
CA ALA A 478 2.39 15.32 19.52
C ALA A 478 3.67 15.13 18.69
N THR A 479 4.48 14.14 19.02
CA THR A 479 5.80 13.93 18.39
C THR A 479 5.79 12.93 17.22
N VAL A 480 4.61 12.49 16.78
CA VAL A 480 4.43 11.35 15.85
C VAL A 480 3.51 11.67 14.66
N TYR A 481 2.78 12.78 14.70
CA TYR A 481 1.94 13.26 13.60
C TYR A 481 2.62 14.45 12.94
N GLN A 482 2.64 14.51 11.61
CA GLN A 482 2.90 15.75 10.91
C GLN A 482 1.66 16.67 11.04
N ASP A 483 1.94 17.91 11.40
CA ASP A 483 1.06 19.08 11.54
C ASP A 483 -0.04 19.10 12.64
N ASP A 484 0.06 20.12 13.49
CA ASP A 484 -0.99 20.70 14.35
C ASP A 484 -1.75 19.76 15.32
N ALA A 485 -1.07 18.78 15.93
CA ALA A 485 -1.66 17.92 16.96
C ALA A 485 -1.00 18.08 18.35
N VAL A 486 -1.81 17.96 19.41
CA VAL A 486 -1.38 17.85 20.81
C VAL A 486 -1.96 16.60 21.45
N VAL A 487 -1.30 16.07 22.48
CA VAL A 487 -1.80 14.95 23.28
C VAL A 487 -2.25 15.49 24.64
N VAL A 488 -3.49 15.20 25.01
CA VAL A 488 -4.06 15.51 26.32
C VAL A 488 -3.98 14.26 27.19
N TYR A 489 -3.23 14.33 28.28
CA TYR A 489 -3.16 13.29 29.30
C TYR A 489 -4.00 13.66 30.51
N GLY A 490 -4.57 12.68 31.19
CA GLY A 490 -5.25 12.89 32.46
C GLY A 490 -5.28 11.66 33.36
N ARG A 491 -5.39 11.90 34.67
CA ARG A 491 -5.45 10.86 35.70
C ARG A 491 -6.30 11.33 36.88
N ILE A 492 -7.03 10.40 37.46
CA ILE A 492 -7.90 10.58 38.63
C ILE A 492 -7.33 9.81 39.83
N PHE A 493 -7.37 10.42 41.00
CA PHE A 493 -6.82 9.89 42.24
C PHE A 493 -7.90 9.91 43.34
N ASP A 494 -8.21 8.75 43.91
CA ASP A 494 -9.04 8.64 45.10
C ASP A 494 -8.12 8.44 46.31
N SER A 495 -8.25 9.28 47.33
CA SER A 495 -7.50 9.17 48.58
C SER A 495 -5.97 9.07 48.38
N GLY A 496 -5.44 9.71 47.33
CA GLY A 496 -4.03 9.70 46.94
C GLY A 496 -3.60 8.54 46.03
N THR A 497 -4.47 7.59 45.72
CA THR A 497 -4.17 6.42 44.87
C THR A 497 -4.73 6.64 43.45
N PRO A 498 -3.96 6.38 42.37
CA PRO A 498 -4.49 6.38 41.02
C PRO A 498 -5.65 5.38 40.86
N VAL A 499 -6.70 5.75 40.13
CA VAL A 499 -7.78 4.82 39.80
C VAL A 499 -7.63 4.33 38.36
N PRO A 500 -7.40 3.02 38.12
CA PRO A 500 -7.35 2.46 36.77
C PRO A 500 -8.75 2.35 36.17
N ASN A 501 -8.81 2.21 34.84
CA ASN A 501 -10.04 1.90 34.07
C ASN A 501 -11.19 2.93 34.24
N VAL A 502 -10.87 4.20 34.49
CA VAL A 502 -11.85 5.30 34.51
C VAL A 502 -11.89 5.97 33.12
N PRO A 503 -13.05 5.99 32.43
CA PRO A 503 -13.17 6.64 31.12
C PRO A 503 -12.85 8.14 31.21
N MET A 504 -12.05 8.63 30.25
CA MET A 504 -11.75 10.04 30.05
C MET A 504 -12.39 10.53 28.75
N ASP A 505 -13.24 11.55 28.85
CA ASP A 505 -13.78 12.31 27.73
C ASP A 505 -13.02 13.64 27.60
N VAL A 506 -12.60 13.99 26.39
CA VAL A 506 -12.05 15.33 26.09
C VAL A 506 -12.99 16.07 25.14
N ARG A 507 -13.29 17.34 25.46
CA ARG A 507 -14.07 18.25 24.61
C ARG A 507 -13.21 19.45 24.20
N TYR A 508 -13.22 19.75 22.90
CA TYR A 508 -12.46 20.81 22.27
C TYR A 508 -13.22 21.34 21.08
N TYR A 509 -13.55 22.64 21.08
CA TYR A 509 -14.44 23.36 20.14
C TYR A 509 -15.84 22.75 19.89
N SER A 510 -16.11 21.52 20.32
CA SER A 510 -17.38 20.81 20.28
C SER A 510 -17.99 20.69 21.68
N THR A 511 -19.33 20.67 21.75
CA THR A 511 -20.06 20.30 22.97
C THR A 511 -20.11 18.79 23.20
N GLU A 512 -19.72 17.98 22.23
CA GLU A 512 -19.68 16.51 22.29
C GLU A 512 -18.24 15.99 22.51
N PRO A 513 -18.06 14.75 23.01
CA PRO A 513 -16.72 14.15 23.19
C PRO A 513 -16.00 13.98 21.85
N VAL A 514 -14.71 14.33 21.82
CA VAL A 514 -13.87 14.25 20.60
C VAL A 514 -13.21 12.86 20.47
N CYS A 515 -13.15 12.10 21.56
CA CYS A 515 -12.46 10.82 21.67
C CYS A 515 -12.99 10.02 22.86
N GLY A 516 -12.98 8.69 22.77
CA GLY A 516 -13.02 7.80 23.93
C GLY A 516 -11.61 7.30 24.22
N SER A 517 -11.12 7.48 25.46
CA SER A 517 -9.76 7.11 25.84
C SER A 517 -9.59 5.60 26.11
N THR A 518 -8.43 5.04 25.78
CA THR A 518 -7.90 3.88 26.50
C THR A 518 -7.17 4.35 27.76
N THR A 519 -7.45 3.72 28.91
CA THR A 519 -6.63 3.83 30.12
C THR A 519 -5.59 2.71 30.15
N ASP A 520 -4.36 3.04 30.54
CA ASP A 520 -3.39 2.01 30.89
C ASP A 520 -3.69 1.35 32.25
N ALA A 521 -2.95 0.30 32.59
CA ALA A 521 -3.08 -0.42 33.85
C ALA A 521 -2.71 0.42 35.09
N GLU A 522 -2.08 1.59 34.92
CA GLU A 522 -1.75 2.55 35.97
C GLU A 522 -2.77 3.69 36.11
N GLY A 523 -3.83 3.69 35.28
CA GLY A 523 -4.87 4.72 35.26
C GLY A 523 -4.46 6.04 34.63
N LEU A 524 -3.45 6.06 33.75
CA LEU A 524 -3.27 7.18 32.81
C LEU A 524 -4.24 7.01 31.64
N ALA A 525 -5.07 8.02 31.40
CA ALA A 525 -5.83 8.15 30.17
C ALA A 525 -5.15 9.17 29.26
N SER A 526 -5.26 8.95 27.94
CA SER A 526 -4.77 9.90 26.94
C SER A 526 -5.77 10.07 25.79
N CYS A 527 -5.72 11.22 25.14
CA CYS A 527 -6.48 11.53 23.94
C CYS A 527 -5.69 12.45 23.02
N PHE A 528 -5.69 12.12 21.73
CA PHE A 528 -5.10 12.95 20.68
C PHE A 528 -6.07 14.04 20.25
N LEU A 529 -5.54 15.23 20.04
CA LEU A 529 -6.32 16.41 19.71
C LEU A 529 -5.66 17.18 18.57
N ASN A 530 -6.32 17.21 17.41
CA ASN A 530 -5.92 18.13 16.35
C ASN A 530 -6.36 19.55 16.72
N VAL A 531 -5.41 20.48 16.76
CA VAL A 531 -5.61 21.86 17.21
C VAL A 531 -5.67 22.87 16.07
N GLY A 532 -5.26 22.46 14.87
CA GLY A 532 -5.22 23.24 13.64
C GLY A 532 -4.17 24.36 13.63
N SER A 533 -3.80 24.81 12.42
CA SER A 533 -2.74 25.80 12.15
C SER A 533 -3.00 27.22 12.65
N THR A 534 -4.14 27.45 13.32
CA THR A 534 -4.46 28.77 13.85
C THR A 534 -3.65 28.99 15.13
N LEU A 535 -2.93 30.11 15.21
CA LEU A 535 -2.11 30.47 16.37
C LEU A 535 -2.95 30.98 17.56
N GLY A 536 -2.34 31.03 18.75
CA GLY A 536 -2.89 31.65 19.97
C GLY A 536 -3.33 30.66 21.06
N GLN A 537 -4.00 31.19 22.08
CA GLN A 537 -4.41 30.42 23.26
C GLN A 537 -5.58 29.48 22.97
N ARG A 538 -5.53 28.27 23.51
CA ARG A 538 -6.49 27.17 23.31
C ARG A 538 -6.87 26.56 24.64
N THR A 539 -8.10 26.04 24.72
CA THR A 539 -8.63 25.45 25.96
C THR A 539 -9.36 24.14 25.63
N ALA A 540 -9.04 23.08 26.37
CA ALA A 540 -9.72 21.79 26.33
C ALA A 540 -10.36 21.50 27.70
N VAL A 541 -11.51 20.84 27.71
CA VAL A 541 -12.17 20.36 28.93
C VAL A 541 -12.03 18.85 29.00
N VAL A 542 -11.40 18.37 30.05
CA VAL A 542 -11.21 16.94 30.35
C VAL A 542 -12.22 16.53 31.42
N SER A 543 -12.92 15.44 31.19
CA SER A 543 -13.96 14.90 32.07
C SER A 543 -13.71 13.44 32.38
N PHE A 544 -13.97 13.03 33.62
CA PHE A 544 -13.91 11.65 34.08
C PHE A 544 -15.24 11.27 34.73
N VAL A 545 -15.75 10.06 34.45
CA VAL A 545 -16.93 9.52 35.13
C VAL A 545 -16.49 8.49 36.16
N TYR A 546 -16.57 8.84 37.45
CA TYR A 546 -16.15 7.97 38.55
C TYR A 546 -17.21 7.95 39.65
N LYS A 547 -17.55 6.75 40.15
CA LYS A 547 -18.64 6.55 41.14
C LYS A 547 -19.95 7.25 40.74
N GLU A 548 -20.31 7.13 39.46
CA GLU A 548 -21.49 7.77 38.83
C GLU A 548 -21.49 9.32 38.82
N VAL A 549 -20.41 9.97 39.27
CA VAL A 549 -20.24 11.42 39.23
C VAL A 549 -19.31 11.82 38.08
N THR A 550 -19.71 12.80 37.28
CA THR A 550 -18.82 13.42 36.29
C THR A 550 -17.99 14.51 36.96
N HIS A 551 -16.67 14.35 36.91
CA HIS A 551 -15.72 15.33 37.38
C HIS A 551 -15.00 15.99 36.20
N THR A 552 -14.86 17.31 36.19
CA THR A 552 -14.24 18.05 35.08
C THR A 552 -13.10 18.97 35.50
N ILE A 553 -12.12 19.10 34.61
CA ILE A 553 -10.99 20.03 34.70
C ILE A 553 -10.74 20.67 33.33
N THR A 554 -10.23 21.90 33.34
CA THR A 554 -9.96 22.69 32.13
C THR A 554 -8.47 22.88 31.98
N VAL A 555 -7.92 22.56 30.81
CA VAL A 555 -6.50 22.74 30.49
C VAL A 555 -6.37 23.77 29.38
N THR A 556 -5.44 24.71 29.53
CA THR A 556 -5.22 25.80 28.58
C THR A 556 -3.76 25.79 28.11
N PHE A 557 -3.55 25.93 26.81
CA PHE A 557 -2.24 25.85 26.15
C PHE A 557 -2.13 26.89 25.03
N MET A 558 -0.94 27.06 24.44
CA MET A 558 -0.67 28.05 23.38
C MET A 558 -0.18 27.34 22.12
N VAL A 559 -0.72 27.71 20.96
CA VAL A 559 -0.18 27.34 19.64
C VAL A 559 0.61 28.55 19.11
N VAL A 560 1.85 28.33 18.69
CA VAL A 560 2.79 29.38 18.23
C VAL A 560 3.51 28.93 16.96
N GLU A 561 3.92 29.88 16.14
CA GLU A 561 4.61 29.63 14.87
C GLU A 561 6.07 29.17 15.10
N ALA A 562 6.53 28.20 14.31
CA ALA A 562 7.90 27.72 14.38
C ALA A 562 8.88 28.70 13.70
N PRO A 563 10.08 28.96 14.25
CA PRO A 563 11.01 29.93 13.68
C PRO A 563 11.60 29.45 12.35
N THR A 564 11.40 30.23 11.29
CA THR A 564 11.89 29.92 9.94
C THR A 564 13.42 30.12 9.83
N PRO A 565 14.19 29.18 9.25
CA PRO A 565 15.61 29.37 9.01
C PRO A 565 15.85 30.44 7.91
N THR A 566 16.80 31.34 8.17
CA THR A 566 17.15 32.43 7.24
C THR A 566 18.11 31.93 6.14
N PRO A 567 17.83 32.16 4.84
CA PRO A 567 18.72 31.70 3.77
C PRO A 567 20.02 32.53 3.67
N THR A 568 21.15 31.85 3.56
CA THR A 568 22.48 32.44 3.32
C THR A 568 22.65 32.73 1.81
N PRO A 569 23.19 33.90 1.39
CA PRO A 569 23.31 34.25 -0.02
C PRO A 569 24.42 33.47 -0.75
N THR A 570 24.06 32.83 -1.87
CA THR A 570 24.97 32.06 -2.74
C THR A 570 25.67 32.95 -3.77
N ASN A 571 26.98 32.76 -3.96
CA ASN A 571 27.79 33.52 -4.92
C ASN A 571 27.47 33.19 -6.39
N THR A 572 27.43 34.20 -7.26
CA THR A 572 27.20 34.06 -8.70
C THR A 572 28.45 33.58 -9.45
N PRO A 573 28.37 32.56 -10.33
CA PRO A 573 29.52 32.12 -11.14
C PRO A 573 29.73 32.98 -12.39
N THR A 574 30.99 33.32 -12.66
CA THR A 574 31.43 34.11 -13.84
C THR A 574 31.44 33.26 -15.13
N ARG A 575 31.02 33.85 -16.25
CA ARG A 575 31.05 33.19 -17.58
C ARG A 575 32.45 33.14 -18.20
N THR A 576 32.80 32.00 -18.79
CA THR A 576 33.92 31.84 -19.74
C THR A 576 33.37 31.77 -21.18
N PRO A 577 33.98 32.44 -22.18
CA PRO A 577 33.48 32.44 -23.57
C PRO A 577 34.03 31.29 -24.42
N THR A 578 33.19 30.71 -25.28
CA THR A 578 33.59 29.72 -26.31
C THR A 578 33.29 30.27 -27.71
N ASN A 579 34.21 30.05 -28.65
CA ASN A 579 34.21 30.67 -29.98
C ASN A 579 33.21 30.04 -30.98
N THR A 580 32.74 30.86 -31.91
CA THR A 580 31.93 30.48 -33.08
C THR A 580 32.82 30.19 -34.31
N PRO A 581 32.37 29.30 -35.23
CA PRO A 581 32.42 29.67 -36.65
C PRO A 581 31.11 29.41 -37.45
N THR A 582 31.03 30.09 -38.58
CA THR A 582 29.83 30.61 -39.26
C THR A 582 29.22 29.72 -40.38
N ARG A 583 27.87 29.63 -40.41
CA ARG A 583 26.87 29.53 -41.51
C ARG A 583 27.24 29.04 -42.93
N THR A 584 26.26 28.37 -43.58
CA THR A 584 25.79 28.62 -44.97
C THR A 584 24.30 28.18 -45.12
N PRO A 585 23.43 28.81 -45.98
CA PRO A 585 21.96 28.61 -45.97
C PRO A 585 21.37 27.96 -47.26
N THR A 586 20.04 27.67 -47.33
CA THR A 586 19.11 28.01 -48.46
C THR A 586 17.62 27.54 -48.31
N ARG A 587 16.72 28.54 -48.33
CA ARG A 587 15.32 28.72 -48.87
C ARG A 587 14.27 27.60 -49.14
N THR A 588 13.01 27.97 -48.84
CA THR A 588 11.65 27.41 -49.17
C THR A 588 11.19 27.65 -50.64
N PRO A 589 10.09 27.02 -51.18
CA PRO A 589 8.68 27.49 -50.98
C PRO A 589 7.52 26.44 -51.08
N THR A 590 6.27 26.93 -50.90
CA THR A 590 4.95 26.27 -50.66
C THR A 590 4.09 25.96 -51.92
N ARG A 591 3.09 25.01 -51.87
CA ARG A 591 1.66 25.22 -52.27
C ARG A 591 0.66 24.01 -52.12
N THR A 592 -0.62 24.36 -51.92
CA THR A 592 -1.89 23.61 -51.69
C THR A 592 -2.67 23.28 -53.01
N PRO A 593 -3.98 22.88 -53.08
CA PRO A 593 -4.95 22.09 -52.24
C PRO A 593 -5.78 21.02 -53.07
N THR A 594 -6.88 20.39 -52.55
CA THR A 594 -8.28 20.35 -53.14
C THR A 594 -9.26 19.23 -52.64
N GLN A 595 -10.37 19.67 -52.01
CA GLN A 595 -11.83 19.28 -52.02
C GLN A 595 -12.42 17.84 -52.24
N THR A 596 -13.19 17.38 -51.23
CA THR A 596 -14.65 17.06 -51.16
C THR A 596 -15.46 16.40 -52.31
N ALA A 597 -16.14 15.25 -52.02
CA ALA A 597 -17.57 14.92 -52.31
C ALA A 597 -17.98 13.47 -51.83
N THR A 598 -19.23 12.97 -51.85
CA THR A 598 -20.52 13.43 -51.24
C THR A 598 -21.59 12.29 -51.19
N ARG A 599 -22.23 12.07 -50.01
CA ARG A 599 -23.59 11.51 -49.64
C ARG A 599 -24.42 10.63 -50.63
N THR A 600 -25.05 9.55 -50.12
CA THR A 600 -26.48 9.15 -50.37
C THR A 600 -26.99 8.10 -49.35
N GLN A 601 -28.29 8.11 -49.04
CA GLN A 601 -29.02 7.24 -48.08
C GLN A 601 -29.91 6.20 -48.82
N THR A 602 -30.47 5.17 -48.14
CA THR A 602 -31.94 4.95 -47.96
C THR A 602 -32.40 3.48 -47.68
N ALA A 603 -33.24 3.34 -46.64
CA ALA A 603 -34.35 2.38 -46.38
C ALA A 603 -34.20 0.84 -46.16
N THR A 604 -34.44 0.45 -44.89
CA THR A 604 -35.65 -0.29 -44.41
C THR A 604 -36.01 -1.70 -44.91
N ARG A 605 -36.15 -2.65 -43.95
CA ARG A 605 -37.39 -3.46 -43.77
C ARG A 605 -37.53 -4.13 -42.40
N THR A 606 -38.72 -4.01 -41.81
CA THR A 606 -39.23 -4.74 -40.63
C THR A 606 -39.90 -6.05 -41.07
N PRO A 607 -40.04 -7.05 -40.18
CA PRO A 607 -41.40 -7.50 -39.87
C PRO A 607 -41.68 -7.72 -38.37
N THR A 608 -42.96 -7.65 -38.01
CA THR A 608 -43.51 -7.80 -36.65
C THR A 608 -44.48 -8.98 -36.61
N VAL A 609 -44.38 -9.87 -35.61
CA VAL A 609 -45.46 -10.75 -35.11
C VAL A 609 -45.15 -11.01 -33.61
N THR A 610 -45.84 -10.41 -32.64
CA THR A 610 -47.19 -10.66 -32.06
C THR A 610 -47.20 -11.64 -30.87
N ARG A 611 -47.93 -11.22 -29.83
CA ARG A 611 -47.99 -11.72 -28.44
C ARG A 611 -49.07 -12.79 -28.23
N THR A 612 -48.86 -13.72 -27.29
CA THR A 612 -49.96 -14.40 -26.54
C THR A 612 -49.57 -14.54 -25.05
N ALA A 613 -50.56 -14.42 -24.15
CA ALA A 613 -50.39 -14.47 -22.69
C ALA A 613 -50.52 -15.93 -22.15
N THR A 614 -50.32 -16.22 -20.85
CA THR A 614 -51.41 -16.12 -19.83
C THR A 614 -50.94 -16.49 -18.40
N ARG A 615 -51.30 -15.64 -17.41
CA ARG A 615 -51.50 -15.83 -15.92
C ARG A 615 -50.45 -16.61 -15.09
N THR A 616 -49.86 -16.06 -14.01
CA THR A 616 -50.40 -15.52 -12.73
C THR A 616 -50.77 -16.57 -11.67
N ALA A 617 -49.99 -16.62 -10.59
CA ALA A 617 -50.42 -16.85 -9.20
C ALA A 617 -49.42 -16.20 -8.22
N THR A 618 -49.86 -15.72 -7.05
CA THR A 618 -49.04 -14.90 -6.12
C THR A 618 -49.48 -15.10 -4.66
N ALA A 619 -48.52 -15.38 -3.76
CA ALA A 619 -48.57 -15.26 -2.28
C ALA A 619 -49.67 -16.08 -1.53
N THR A 620 -49.68 -16.28 -0.19
CA THR A 620 -49.18 -15.49 0.97
C THR A 620 -48.77 -16.34 2.20
N PHE A 621 -48.20 -15.66 3.21
CA PHE A 621 -47.70 -16.10 4.53
C PHE A 621 -48.77 -16.57 5.56
N GLU A 622 -48.35 -17.23 6.65
CA GLU A 622 -48.61 -16.81 8.06
C GLU A 622 -47.68 -17.51 9.10
N ALA A 623 -47.70 -17.13 10.40
CA ALA A 623 -46.58 -17.37 11.33
C ALA A 623 -46.90 -17.68 12.83
N ARG A 624 -46.10 -18.60 13.44
CA ARG A 624 -45.77 -18.79 14.90
C ARG A 624 -46.94 -19.13 15.89
N PRO A 625 -46.75 -19.47 17.21
CA PRO A 625 -45.52 -19.70 18.04
C PRO A 625 -45.51 -20.94 19.02
N THR A 626 -44.37 -21.14 19.74
CA THR A 626 -44.18 -21.54 21.19
C THR A 626 -44.02 -22.98 21.78
N THR A 627 -42.92 -23.15 22.57
CA THR A 627 -42.65 -23.87 23.87
C THR A 627 -42.53 -25.41 24.08
N LEU A 628 -41.30 -25.82 24.46
CA LEU A 628 -40.81 -26.56 25.66
C LEU A 628 -41.55 -27.77 26.30
N TYR A 629 -40.83 -28.89 26.59
CA TYR A 629 -40.60 -29.43 27.96
C TYR A 629 -39.57 -30.60 28.05
N LEU A 630 -38.99 -30.81 29.25
CA LEU A 630 -38.08 -31.92 29.65
C LEU A 630 -38.84 -33.09 30.33
N PRO A 631 -38.17 -34.23 30.64
CA PRO A 631 -38.05 -34.61 32.06
C PRO A 631 -36.69 -35.20 32.50
N VAL A 632 -36.58 -35.50 33.81
CA VAL A 632 -35.36 -35.69 34.62
C VAL A 632 -35.47 -36.95 35.51
N MET A 633 -34.34 -37.60 35.88
CA MET A 633 -34.00 -38.21 37.21
C MET A 633 -32.49 -38.57 37.24
N ARG A 634 -31.60 -38.26 38.22
CA ARG A 634 -31.56 -38.33 39.71
C ARG A 634 -31.52 -39.79 40.25
N ARG A 635 -30.65 -40.24 41.20
CA ARG A 635 -29.59 -39.63 42.07
C ARG A 635 -28.68 -40.76 42.74
N PRO A 636 -28.03 -40.63 43.93
CA PRO A 636 -26.57 -40.50 44.23
C PRO A 636 -25.86 -41.69 44.96
N LEU A 637 -24.57 -41.54 45.35
CA LEU A 637 -23.95 -41.82 46.69
C LEU A 637 -22.43 -41.37 46.75
N PRO A 638 -21.67 -41.35 47.89
CA PRO A 638 -20.93 -40.15 48.32
C PRO A 638 -19.38 -40.36 48.58
N PRO A 639 -18.63 -39.67 49.49
CA PRO A 639 -17.46 -38.86 49.07
C PRO A 639 -16.10 -39.10 49.82
N THR A 640 -15.11 -38.19 49.61
CA THR A 640 -13.93 -37.84 50.48
C THR A 640 -12.62 -38.65 50.25
N PRO A 641 -11.38 -38.10 50.39
CA PRO A 641 -10.84 -36.73 50.14
C PRO A 641 -9.45 -36.62 49.41
N THR A 642 -9.07 -35.38 49.06
CA THR A 642 -7.69 -34.78 48.98
C THR A 642 -6.56 -35.44 48.16
N ARG A 643 -5.99 -34.73 47.16
CA ARG A 643 -4.89 -33.72 47.27
C ARG A 643 -4.11 -33.64 45.93
N THR A 644 -3.93 -32.44 45.36
CA THR A 644 -3.00 -32.18 44.23
C THR A 644 -2.54 -30.71 44.29
N PRO A 645 -1.25 -30.38 44.06
CA PRO A 645 -0.74 -29.03 44.28
C PRO A 645 -1.05 -28.07 43.13
N THR A 646 -1.29 -26.79 43.47
CA THR A 646 -1.40 -25.68 42.52
C THR A 646 -0.02 -25.12 42.21
N ALA A 647 0.43 -25.24 40.96
CA ALA A 647 1.48 -24.39 40.41
C ALA A 647 0.80 -23.24 39.66
N THR A 648 1.16 -21.99 39.98
CA THR A 648 0.61 -20.80 39.30
C THR A 648 1.64 -20.30 38.32
N VAL A 649 1.33 -20.32 37.02
CA VAL A 649 2.15 -19.68 35.98
C VAL A 649 1.55 -18.30 35.71
N THR A 650 2.31 -17.26 36.00
CA THR A 650 1.92 -15.88 35.71
C THR A 650 2.30 -15.55 34.26
N ALA A 651 1.31 -15.50 33.37
CA ALA A 651 1.51 -14.99 32.02
C ALA A 651 1.36 -13.45 32.02
N THR A 652 2.43 -12.74 31.68
CA THR A 652 2.41 -11.28 31.53
C THR A 652 1.87 -10.94 30.15
N ALA A 653 0.72 -10.29 30.08
CA ALA A 653 0.16 -9.82 28.81
C ALA A 653 0.99 -8.67 28.24
N ILE A 654 1.39 -8.79 26.97
CA ILE A 654 2.05 -7.73 26.20
C ILE A 654 0.95 -6.84 25.60
N PRO A 655 1.04 -5.51 25.69
CA PRO A 655 0.02 -4.61 25.15
C PRO A 655 0.01 -4.64 23.61
N THR A 656 -1.18 -4.75 23.04
CA THR A 656 -1.42 -4.82 21.59
C THR A 656 -1.00 -3.53 20.89
N ALA A 657 -0.06 -3.63 19.94
CA ALA A 657 0.38 -2.50 19.12
C ALA A 657 -0.61 -2.20 17.99
N THR A 658 -0.88 -0.92 17.75
CA THR A 658 -1.80 -0.44 16.71
C THR A 658 -1.17 -0.60 15.32
N MET A 659 -1.92 -1.11 14.35
CA MET A 659 -1.41 -1.40 12.99
C MET A 659 -1.01 -0.11 12.24
N ILE A 660 0.12 -0.16 11.53
CA ILE A 660 0.48 0.84 10.51
C ILE A 660 -0.32 0.51 9.23
N PRO A 661 -0.99 1.49 8.61
CA PRO A 661 -1.85 1.21 7.47
C PRO A 661 -1.06 0.92 6.19
N THR A 662 -1.42 -0.17 5.53
CA THR A 662 -1.41 -0.27 4.05
C THR A 662 -2.08 0.98 3.45
N PRO A 663 -1.74 1.41 2.22
CA PRO A 663 -2.41 2.55 1.58
C PRO A 663 -3.92 2.32 1.62
N LEU A 664 -4.65 3.25 2.25
CA LEU A 664 -6.05 3.04 2.60
C LEU A 664 -6.87 2.74 1.33
N PRO A 665 -7.62 1.62 1.28
CA PRO A 665 -8.67 1.50 0.28
C PRO A 665 -9.68 2.64 0.50
N PHE A 666 -9.92 3.45 -0.53
CA PHE A 666 -10.75 4.65 -0.42
C PHE A 666 -12.19 4.30 -0.03
N GLN A 667 -12.76 4.97 0.97
CA GLN A 667 -14.01 4.46 1.58
C GLN A 667 -15.28 4.74 0.76
N TYR A 668 -15.22 5.54 -0.31
CA TYR A 668 -16.36 5.75 -1.20
C TYR A 668 -16.00 6.12 -2.63
N SER A 669 -16.60 5.44 -3.60
CA SER A 669 -16.58 5.82 -5.02
C SER A 669 -17.92 5.54 -5.70
N ARG A 670 -18.28 6.39 -6.65
CA ARG A 670 -19.48 6.29 -7.49
C ARG A 670 -19.17 6.77 -8.91
N ASP A 671 -19.68 6.02 -9.89
CA ASP A 671 -19.63 6.34 -11.31
C ASP A 671 -21.03 6.71 -11.84
N GLU A 672 -21.09 7.56 -12.86
CA GLU A 672 -22.30 7.89 -13.61
C GLU A 672 -21.95 8.01 -15.11
N THR A 673 -22.75 7.39 -15.99
CA THR A 673 -22.47 7.24 -17.43
C THR A 673 -23.53 7.94 -18.30
N PRO A 674 -23.67 9.28 -18.20
CA PRO A 674 -24.84 9.97 -18.71
C PRO A 674 -24.89 10.05 -20.25
N ASN A 675 -23.76 9.88 -20.94
CA ASN A 675 -23.63 9.95 -22.40
C ASN A 675 -24.35 11.17 -23.02
N LYS A 676 -24.18 12.35 -22.40
CA LYS A 676 -24.89 13.58 -22.78
C LYS A 676 -24.05 14.45 -23.72
N PRO A 677 -24.62 14.95 -24.84
CA PRO A 677 -23.95 15.97 -25.64
C PRO A 677 -23.80 17.24 -24.82
N ILE A 678 -22.61 17.83 -24.82
CA ILE A 678 -22.36 19.17 -24.29
C ILE A 678 -23.07 20.17 -25.20
N LYS A 679 -23.75 21.15 -24.60
CA LYS A 679 -24.44 22.20 -25.35
C LYS A 679 -23.41 23.25 -25.77
N ASP A 680 -23.22 23.35 -27.09
CA ASP A 680 -22.43 24.37 -27.79
C ASP A 680 -22.81 25.79 -27.32
N GLY A 681 -21.79 26.64 -27.11
CA GLY A 681 -21.94 28.06 -26.83
C GLY A 681 -22.22 28.45 -25.37
N PRO A 682 -21.96 29.73 -25.01
CA PRO A 682 -22.01 30.24 -23.63
C PRO A 682 -23.43 30.34 -23.02
N ALA A 683 -24.48 30.02 -23.77
CA ALA A 683 -25.84 29.82 -23.26
C ALA A 683 -26.12 28.35 -22.87
N GLY A 684 -25.26 27.42 -23.26
CA GLY A 684 -25.34 26.00 -22.99
C GLY A 684 -24.85 25.62 -21.60
N VAL A 685 -25.66 24.88 -20.85
CA VAL A 685 -25.25 24.17 -19.63
C VAL A 685 -25.86 22.78 -19.64
N ILE A 686 -25.07 21.76 -19.30
CA ILE A 686 -25.53 20.41 -18.99
C ILE A 686 -25.19 20.05 -17.55
N THR A 687 -25.98 19.14 -16.98
CA THR A 687 -25.73 18.58 -15.66
C THR A 687 -25.83 17.06 -15.67
N SER A 688 -25.05 16.42 -14.80
CA SER A 688 -25.17 15.01 -14.44
C SER A 688 -25.08 14.87 -12.93
N THR A 689 -25.67 13.83 -12.34
CA THR A 689 -25.86 13.74 -10.88
C THR A 689 -25.51 12.37 -10.33
N ILE A 690 -24.79 12.35 -9.22
CA ILE A 690 -24.53 11.15 -8.40
C ILE A 690 -25.28 11.33 -7.07
N VAL A 691 -25.99 10.29 -6.62
CA VAL A 691 -26.69 10.29 -5.34
C VAL A 691 -25.92 9.44 -4.33
N ILE A 692 -25.58 10.05 -3.20
CA ILE A 692 -24.89 9.42 -2.09
C ILE A 692 -25.88 9.26 -0.94
N THR A 693 -26.19 8.02 -0.58
CA THR A 693 -27.10 7.67 0.53
C THR A 693 -26.37 7.50 1.86
N ASP A 694 -25.06 7.30 1.80
CA ASP A 694 -24.23 6.83 2.89
C ASP A 694 -23.73 8.00 3.74
N GLN A 695 -23.63 7.80 5.06
CA GLN A 695 -23.20 8.83 6.01
C GLN A 695 -21.67 8.94 6.04
N VAL A 696 -21.11 9.55 4.99
CA VAL A 696 -19.67 9.77 4.81
C VAL A 696 -19.35 11.24 5.07
N THR A 697 -18.29 11.53 5.83
CA THR A 697 -17.76 12.89 5.98
C THR A 697 -16.70 13.13 4.91
N ILE A 698 -16.55 14.35 4.40
CA ILE A 698 -15.55 14.67 3.38
C ILE A 698 -14.26 15.13 4.06
N ARG A 699 -13.21 14.32 4.06
CA ARG A 699 -11.84 14.73 4.42
C ARG A 699 -11.03 15.09 3.19
N GLU A 700 -11.16 14.30 2.12
CA GLU A 700 -10.49 14.47 0.81
C GLU A 700 -11.48 14.06 -0.31
N LEU A 701 -11.27 14.56 -1.53
CA LEU A 701 -12.24 14.46 -2.62
C LEU A 701 -11.51 14.39 -3.96
N ARG A 702 -11.91 13.50 -4.88
CA ARG A 702 -11.35 13.42 -6.24
C ARG A 702 -12.45 13.25 -7.27
N LEU A 703 -12.24 13.83 -8.45
CA LEU A 703 -13.18 13.77 -9.57
C LEU A 703 -12.50 13.28 -10.84
N PHE A 704 -13.07 12.29 -11.52
CA PHE A 704 -12.67 11.86 -12.86
C PHE A 704 -13.77 12.22 -13.87
N PRO A 705 -13.68 13.33 -14.61
CA PRO A 705 -14.51 13.52 -15.79
C PRO A 705 -13.95 12.70 -16.97
N ASN A 706 -14.83 12.07 -17.74
CA ASN A 706 -14.52 11.48 -19.05
C ASN A 706 -15.31 12.25 -20.13
N ILE A 707 -14.63 13.21 -20.75
CA ILE A 707 -15.18 14.12 -21.75
C ILE A 707 -14.38 13.98 -23.04
N GLU A 708 -15.08 13.97 -24.17
CA GLU A 708 -14.51 14.26 -25.48
C GLU A 708 -15.05 15.62 -25.94
N HIS A 709 -14.19 16.52 -26.41
CA HIS A 709 -14.58 17.85 -26.91
C HIS A 709 -13.71 18.26 -28.08
N ALA A 710 -14.22 19.10 -28.99
CA ALA A 710 -13.40 19.63 -30.08
C ALA A 710 -12.26 20.56 -29.61
N ASP A 711 -12.40 21.14 -28.42
CA ASP A 711 -11.34 21.83 -27.65
C ASP A 711 -11.77 21.86 -26.16
N VAL A 712 -11.06 21.16 -25.28
CA VAL A 712 -11.36 21.11 -23.84
C VAL A 712 -11.14 22.47 -23.18
N GLY A 713 -10.30 23.34 -23.77
CA GLY A 713 -10.08 24.71 -23.31
C GLY A 713 -11.30 25.61 -23.34
N ASP A 714 -12.34 25.25 -24.08
CA ASP A 714 -13.60 26.02 -24.07
C ASP A 714 -14.45 25.72 -22.82
N LEU A 715 -14.14 24.66 -22.06
CA LEU A 715 -15.02 24.12 -21.02
C LEU A 715 -14.81 24.74 -19.63
N GLN A 716 -15.92 25.09 -18.99
CA GLN A 716 -16.02 25.28 -17.56
C GLN A 716 -16.66 24.02 -16.93
N ILE A 717 -16.01 23.47 -15.91
CA ILE A 717 -16.50 22.32 -15.15
C ILE A 717 -16.57 22.67 -13.66
N ASP A 718 -17.76 22.61 -13.09
CA ASP A 718 -18.06 22.86 -11.67
C ASP A 718 -18.66 21.59 -11.04
N LEU A 719 -18.07 21.12 -9.94
CA LEU A 719 -18.66 20.08 -9.08
C LEU A 719 -19.48 20.77 -7.98
N ILE A 720 -20.73 20.37 -7.82
CA ILE A 720 -21.68 20.95 -6.87
C ILE A 720 -22.02 19.93 -5.79
N HIS A 721 -21.70 20.28 -4.55
CA HIS A 721 -22.00 19.54 -3.33
C HIS A 721 -23.51 19.60 -2.99
N PRO A 722 -24.09 18.61 -2.28
CA PRO A 722 -25.52 18.57 -1.95
C PRO A 722 -26.09 19.80 -1.23
N ASP A 723 -25.26 20.57 -0.50
CA ASP A 723 -25.65 21.84 0.15
C ASP A 723 -25.66 23.06 -0.80
N GLY A 724 -25.32 22.86 -2.08
CA GLY A 724 -25.22 23.91 -3.10
C GLY A 724 -23.83 24.54 -3.25
N THR A 725 -22.83 24.13 -2.46
CA THR A 725 -21.44 24.61 -2.59
C THR A 725 -20.84 24.20 -3.93
N ARG A 726 -20.25 25.15 -4.66
CA ARG A 726 -19.64 24.94 -5.98
C ARG A 726 -18.11 24.89 -5.89
N ILE A 727 -17.51 23.88 -6.51
CA ILE A 727 -16.07 23.66 -6.61
C ILE A 727 -15.69 23.73 -8.10
N ARG A 728 -14.91 24.74 -8.49
CA ARG A 728 -14.40 24.90 -9.86
C ARG A 728 -13.27 23.90 -10.11
N ILE A 729 -13.49 22.96 -11.02
CA ILE A 729 -12.50 21.92 -11.37
C ILE A 729 -11.70 22.32 -12.61
N HIS A 730 -12.38 22.86 -13.62
CA HIS A 730 -11.79 23.25 -14.90
C HIS A 730 -12.29 24.63 -15.31
N LYS A 731 -11.38 25.51 -15.74
CA LYS A 731 -11.70 26.86 -16.21
C LYS A 731 -11.49 26.94 -17.73
N PRO A 732 -12.22 27.81 -18.43
CA PRO A 732 -11.91 28.14 -19.82
C PRO A 732 -10.46 28.63 -19.93
N GLY A 733 -9.71 28.03 -20.85
CA GLY A 733 -8.27 28.22 -21.07
C GLY A 733 -7.37 27.13 -20.44
N ASP A 734 -7.85 26.37 -19.45
CA ASP A 734 -7.14 25.18 -18.97
C ASP A 734 -7.18 24.10 -20.07
N SER A 735 -6.10 23.35 -20.31
CA SER A 735 -6.07 22.27 -21.34
C SER A 735 -6.53 22.71 -22.76
N ALA A 736 -6.23 23.95 -23.15
CA ALA A 736 -6.57 24.48 -24.48
C ALA A 736 -5.82 23.76 -25.62
N GLY A 737 -6.59 23.26 -26.59
CA GLY A 737 -6.12 22.42 -27.69
C GLY A 737 -6.24 20.90 -27.44
N ASP A 738 -6.50 20.46 -26.20
CA ASP A 738 -6.75 19.05 -25.89
C ASP A 738 -8.15 18.65 -26.40
N THR A 739 -8.29 17.45 -27.00
CA THR A 739 -9.58 16.96 -27.52
C THR A 739 -10.32 16.01 -26.56
N SER A 740 -9.75 15.72 -25.40
CA SER A 740 -10.34 14.87 -24.38
C SER A 740 -9.85 15.25 -22.99
N LEU A 741 -10.70 15.02 -21.98
CA LEU A 741 -10.36 15.16 -20.58
C LEU A 741 -10.72 13.84 -19.89
N ARG A 742 -9.69 13.10 -19.46
CA ARG A 742 -9.77 11.75 -18.88
C ARG A 742 -8.69 11.55 -17.80
N ARG A 743 -8.76 12.34 -16.73
CA ARG A 743 -7.81 12.27 -15.62
C ARG A 743 -8.50 12.52 -14.29
N TRP A 744 -7.92 12.02 -13.21
CA TRP A 744 -8.30 12.41 -11.86
C TRP A 744 -7.92 13.86 -11.60
N PHE A 745 -8.82 14.58 -10.94
CA PHE A 745 -8.58 15.88 -10.33
C PHE A 745 -8.64 15.70 -8.82
N ASP A 746 -7.48 15.80 -8.17
CA ASP A 746 -7.39 15.80 -6.72
C ASP A 746 -7.85 17.18 -6.20
N ILE A 747 -9.03 17.21 -5.57
CA ILE A 747 -9.61 18.44 -5.06
C ILE A 747 -8.92 18.70 -3.71
N THR A 748 -7.95 19.61 -3.74
CA THR A 748 -7.06 19.92 -2.63
C THR A 748 -7.13 21.40 -2.22
N GLY A 749 -6.44 21.77 -1.14
CA GLY A 749 -6.23 23.17 -0.74
C GLY A 749 -7.53 23.98 -0.59
N PRO A 750 -7.58 25.22 -1.13
CA PRO A 750 -8.76 26.09 -1.02
C PRO A 750 -10.05 25.52 -1.63
N ALA A 751 -9.95 24.66 -2.65
CA ALA A 751 -11.10 24.03 -3.28
C ALA A 751 -11.73 22.96 -2.37
N LEU A 752 -10.89 22.16 -1.71
CA LEU A 752 -11.31 21.17 -0.71
C LEU A 752 -11.89 21.83 0.54
N ALA A 753 -11.29 22.94 0.99
CA ALA A 753 -11.73 23.66 2.18
C ALA A 753 -13.20 24.15 2.13
N LEU A 754 -13.79 24.24 0.93
CA LEU A 754 -15.22 24.58 0.75
C LEU A 754 -16.17 23.47 1.24
N VAL A 755 -15.71 22.22 1.28
CA VAL A 755 -16.52 21.03 1.60
C VAL A 755 -15.90 20.11 2.65
N LYS A 756 -14.64 20.29 3.03
CA LYS A 756 -13.97 19.50 4.06
C LYS A 756 -14.71 19.59 5.41
N GLY A 757 -14.95 18.44 6.04
CA GLY A 757 -15.74 18.28 7.26
C GLY A 757 -17.26 18.26 7.04
N LYS A 758 -17.78 18.43 5.82
CA LYS A 758 -19.22 18.30 5.54
C LYS A 758 -19.61 16.84 5.31
N SER A 759 -20.90 16.55 5.50
CA SER A 759 -21.48 15.27 5.07
C SER A 759 -21.57 15.23 3.54
N ALA A 760 -21.09 14.15 2.94
CA ALA A 760 -21.20 13.88 1.51
C ALA A 760 -22.59 13.38 1.09
N THR A 761 -23.48 13.07 2.04
CA THR A 761 -24.80 12.51 1.75
C THR A 761 -25.67 13.50 0.96
N GLY A 762 -26.27 13.03 -0.13
CA GLY A 762 -27.20 13.78 -0.96
C GLY A 762 -26.85 13.72 -2.45
N THR A 763 -27.43 14.63 -3.22
CA THR A 763 -27.24 14.68 -4.69
C THR A 763 -26.08 15.61 -5.05
N TRP A 764 -24.96 15.02 -5.46
CA TRP A 764 -23.88 15.74 -6.12
C TRP A 764 -24.22 16.00 -7.58
N THR A 765 -23.83 17.17 -8.09
CA THR A 765 -24.08 17.54 -9.49
C THR A 765 -22.77 17.95 -10.16
N LEU A 766 -22.40 17.31 -11.26
CA LEU A 766 -21.39 17.81 -12.18
C LEU A 766 -22.08 18.74 -13.19
N GLU A 767 -21.70 20.01 -13.20
CA GLU A 767 -22.16 21.03 -14.15
C GLU A 767 -21.06 21.31 -15.18
N ILE A 768 -21.40 21.20 -16.47
CA ILE A 768 -20.47 21.47 -17.58
C ILE A 768 -21.10 22.52 -18.48
N LYS A 769 -20.28 23.51 -18.82
CA LYS A 769 -20.62 24.62 -19.69
C LYS A 769 -19.54 24.79 -20.74
N ASP A 770 -19.94 24.81 -22.01
CA ASP A 770 -19.11 25.36 -23.07
C ASP A 770 -19.16 26.89 -23.02
N THR A 771 -18.04 27.55 -23.31
CA THR A 771 -17.94 29.01 -23.32
C THR A 771 -17.69 29.61 -24.69
N ILE A 772 -17.45 28.80 -25.72
CA ILE A 772 -17.25 29.23 -27.11
C ILE A 772 -18.29 28.55 -28.03
N GLU A 773 -18.66 29.22 -29.13
CA GLU A 773 -19.61 28.68 -30.11
C GLU A 773 -18.90 27.99 -31.29
N GLY A 774 -19.52 26.93 -31.81
CA GLY A 774 -19.08 26.19 -32.99
C GLY A 774 -18.14 25.02 -32.70
N ARG A 775 -17.95 24.68 -31.42
CA ARG A 775 -17.23 23.48 -30.96
C ARG A 775 -18.20 22.62 -30.15
N THR A 776 -18.02 21.30 -30.19
CA THR A 776 -18.99 20.35 -29.62
C THR A 776 -18.30 19.14 -29.03
N GLY A 777 -18.96 18.47 -28.09
CA GLY A 777 -18.51 17.18 -27.55
C GLY A 777 -19.53 16.52 -26.64
N PHE A 778 -19.07 15.57 -25.84
CA PHE A 778 -19.88 14.69 -24.99
C PHE A 778 -19.26 14.49 -23.62
N LEU A 779 -20.12 14.48 -22.58
CA LEU A 779 -19.81 13.87 -21.30
C LEU A 779 -20.20 12.38 -21.38
N ASN A 780 -19.19 11.51 -21.47
CA ASN A 780 -19.39 10.07 -21.58
C ASN A 780 -19.66 9.46 -20.20
N SER A 781 -18.76 9.71 -19.25
CA SER A 781 -18.88 9.27 -17.85
C SER A 781 -18.24 10.27 -16.90
N TRP A 782 -18.53 10.14 -15.60
CA TRP A 782 -17.74 10.77 -14.55
C TRP A 782 -17.79 9.96 -13.25
N SER A 783 -16.73 10.05 -12.46
CA SER A 783 -16.56 9.34 -11.19
C SER A 783 -16.22 10.31 -10.07
N LEU A 784 -16.74 10.06 -8.87
CA LEU A 784 -16.51 10.85 -7.66
C LEU A 784 -16.02 9.95 -6.53
N GLU A 785 -14.82 10.23 -6.01
CA GLU A 785 -14.22 9.55 -4.85
C GLU A 785 -14.24 10.47 -3.63
N ILE A 786 -14.65 9.94 -2.48
CA ILE A 786 -14.69 10.65 -1.20
C ILE A 786 -13.94 9.83 -0.17
N TYR A 787 -13.03 10.51 0.54
CA TYR A 787 -12.22 9.98 1.61
C TYR A 787 -12.69 10.65 2.91
N PRO A 788 -13.06 9.89 3.96
CA PRO A 788 -13.49 10.43 5.26
C PRO A 788 -12.37 10.62 6.29
#